data_AF-A0A673BMP0-F1
#
_entry.id   AF-A0A673BMP0-F1
#
_cell.length_a   1.000
_cell.length_b   1.000
_cell.length_c   1.000
_cell.angle_alpha   90.00
_cell.angle_beta   90.00
_cell.angle_gamma   90.00
#
_symmetry.space_group_name_H-M   'P 1'
#
loop_
_entity.id
_entity.type
_entity.pdbx_description
1 polymer ?
#
loop_
_entity_poly.entity_id
_entity_poly.type
_entity_poly.pdbx_seq_one_letter_code
_entity_poly.pdbx_strand_id
1 'polypeptide(L)'
;MPYDYIPPVDIKTEPYIPETAHGPYIQIIEEPKQRGFRFRYECEGPSHGGLPGASSEKNRRTYPTVKINNYVGHARVEVQLVTHTDPPRVHAHSLVGRHCTEKGTCTLDIGPNDLTASFSNLGILHVTKKGVIEILCRRLRDEKKRQKGGEVACLKEAKELGRVMDLNIVRLKFTAYLQDSNGGFTRALKPVVSNPIYDSKSPNASNLKITRMDKSCGSVLGGDEIFLLCDKVQKDDIEIRFYEEEDEGGWEAFGDFSPTDVHKQYAIVFKTPPYHCTEIERPVSVYLQLKRKKAGDRSDPKQFTYIPQPIDKEEVLRKKQKPLPHFEDWRDGRGPGRQSFGGGGSRGGGGGGGGRHHKLTATLHNRASQSSRQTAAALLQYCSTGDARVLLAIQRHLCGIQDSNGDTPLHLAIIHQQTGVIQQLIHTLLNSQQQNILNTPNHLQQTPLHLAVTTRQVKVVEVLLRAGANPSLLDKDGRSPLHLAALAGDSATLRPLLAHLGERHAHLVNTADFHGLQPLHLAVRRDGERCLRLLVECGAKINAPEQKSGSTALHLAIRENLFKLKADVNACTYGGNTPLHLAASLGSPTLCSMLVAAGADKNMENDEPLFFSSSSDEEESDGEALKEDTEAVSQPLNPRKRRAAGHTPLDLAKCQKERPLGLGLGLGLGLGLGLG
;
A
#
# COMPACT_ATOMS: atom_id res chain seq x y z
N MET A 1 18.24 -65.49 -21.72
CA MET A 1 18.35 -65.73 -23.18
C MET A 1 16.92 -65.88 -23.68
N PRO A 2 16.39 -64.92 -24.46
CA PRO A 2 16.95 -64.50 -25.74
C PRO A 2 17.42 -63.04 -25.76
N TYR A 3 18.36 -62.78 -26.65
CA TYR A 3 18.89 -61.47 -27.00
C TYR A 3 17.94 -60.81 -28.00
N ASP A 4 17.40 -59.64 -27.66
CA ASP A 4 16.77 -58.75 -28.63
C ASP A 4 17.83 -57.86 -29.29
N TYR A 5 17.94 -58.06 -30.60
CA TYR A 5 18.84 -57.39 -31.53
C TYR A 5 18.46 -55.92 -31.67
N ILE A 6 19.26 -55.02 -31.06
CA ILE A 6 19.16 -53.58 -31.26
C ILE A 6 19.88 -53.24 -32.57
N PRO A 7 19.20 -52.73 -33.61
CA PRO A 7 19.88 -52.34 -34.84
C PRO A 7 20.77 -51.10 -34.58
N PRO A 8 21.95 -51.00 -35.23
CA PRO A 8 22.86 -49.89 -35.04
C PRO A 8 22.21 -48.62 -35.57
N VAL A 9 22.07 -47.62 -34.69
CA VAL A 9 21.72 -46.26 -35.09
C VAL A 9 22.90 -45.70 -35.85
N ASP A 10 22.74 -45.53 -37.16
CA ASP A 10 23.67 -44.77 -38.01
C ASP A 10 23.72 -43.33 -37.50
N ILE A 11 24.67 -43.04 -36.62
CA ILE A 11 25.09 -41.69 -36.27
C ILE A 11 25.86 -41.16 -37.48
N LYS A 12 25.13 -40.62 -38.46
CA LYS A 12 25.72 -39.69 -39.44
C LYS A 12 25.92 -38.35 -38.75
N THR A 13 27.03 -38.23 -38.03
CA THR A 13 27.65 -36.95 -37.72
C THR A 13 28.02 -36.28 -39.04
N GLU A 14 27.24 -35.27 -39.45
CA GLU A 14 27.72 -34.27 -40.40
C GLU A 14 29.01 -33.64 -39.83
N PRO A 15 29.99 -33.27 -40.67
CA PRO A 15 31.36 -33.08 -40.24
C PRO A 15 31.49 -31.79 -39.43
N TYR A 16 31.35 -31.91 -38.12
CA TYR A 16 31.92 -30.96 -37.19
C TYR A 16 33.43 -30.98 -37.41
N ILE A 17 34.00 -29.86 -37.87
CA ILE A 17 35.44 -29.74 -38.04
C ILE A 17 36.07 -29.98 -36.66
N PRO A 18 36.96 -30.98 -36.49
CA PRO A 18 37.64 -31.21 -35.23
C PRO A 18 38.36 -29.93 -34.81
N GLU A 19 38.29 -29.60 -33.51
CA GLU A 19 39.01 -28.48 -32.89
C GLU A 19 40.51 -28.62 -33.18
N THR A 20 40.99 -27.97 -34.23
CA THR A 20 42.38 -27.56 -34.30
C THR A 20 42.49 -26.32 -33.41
N ALA A 21 43.58 -26.20 -32.64
CA ALA A 21 43.83 -25.05 -31.77
C ALA A 21 43.83 -23.68 -32.50
N HIS A 22 43.73 -23.69 -33.83
CA HIS A 22 43.77 -22.53 -34.72
C HIS A 22 42.52 -22.37 -35.61
N GLY A 23 41.46 -23.16 -35.41
CA GLY A 23 40.22 -23.05 -36.20
C GLY A 23 39.37 -21.81 -35.89
N PRO A 24 38.42 -21.43 -36.78
CA PRO A 24 37.49 -20.34 -36.54
C PRO A 24 36.51 -20.67 -35.41
N TYR A 25 36.33 -19.75 -34.46
CA TYR A 25 35.39 -19.91 -33.34
C TYR A 25 34.65 -18.61 -33.05
N ILE A 26 33.46 -18.74 -32.47
CA ILE A 26 32.66 -17.60 -31.99
C ILE A 26 32.88 -17.40 -30.50
N GLN A 27 33.00 -16.14 -30.07
CA GLN A 27 33.17 -15.75 -28.67
C GLN A 27 32.19 -14.64 -28.32
N ILE A 28 31.57 -14.73 -27.14
CA ILE A 28 30.78 -13.62 -26.60
C ILE A 28 31.75 -12.59 -26.01
N ILE A 29 31.71 -11.36 -26.54
CA ILE A 29 32.50 -10.22 -26.05
C ILE A 29 31.72 -9.50 -24.95
N GLU A 30 30.41 -9.34 -25.17
CA GLU A 30 29.52 -8.74 -24.20
C GLU A 30 28.30 -9.63 -23.96
N GLU A 31 28.18 -10.11 -22.72
CA GLU A 31 27.06 -10.91 -22.25
C GLU A 31 25.78 -10.06 -22.16
N PRO A 32 24.59 -10.65 -22.33
CA PRO A 32 23.34 -9.96 -22.04
C PRO A 32 23.21 -9.68 -20.54
N LYS A 33 22.50 -8.60 -20.21
CA LYS A 33 22.17 -8.27 -18.83
C LYS A 33 21.28 -9.36 -18.24
N GLN A 34 21.75 -10.03 -17.20
CA GLN A 34 21.06 -11.17 -16.62
C GLN A 34 19.73 -10.78 -15.94
N ARG A 35 19.64 -9.60 -15.31
CA ARG A 35 18.45 -9.15 -14.57
C ARG A 35 18.01 -7.74 -14.94
N GLY A 36 16.73 -7.46 -14.70
CA GLY A 36 16.13 -6.14 -14.93
C GLY A 36 15.60 -5.91 -16.35
N PHE A 37 15.78 -6.87 -17.27
CA PHE A 37 15.09 -6.87 -18.56
C PHE A 37 13.69 -7.48 -18.42
N ARG A 38 12.70 -6.96 -19.15
CA ARG A 38 11.30 -7.42 -19.08
C ARG A 38 10.92 -8.15 -20.34
N PHE A 39 10.40 -9.38 -20.20
CA PHE A 39 9.78 -10.08 -21.33
C PHE A 39 8.39 -9.52 -21.57
N ARG A 40 8.00 -9.37 -22.84
CA ARG A 40 6.81 -8.61 -23.24
C ARG A 40 5.80 -9.51 -23.91
N TYR A 41 4.52 -9.38 -23.55
CA TYR A 41 3.45 -10.04 -24.30
C TYR A 41 3.22 -9.33 -25.63
N GLU A 42 2.66 -10.06 -26.60
CA GLU A 42 2.30 -9.53 -27.91
C GLU A 42 1.36 -8.31 -27.81
N CYS A 43 0.43 -8.32 -26.85
CA CYS A 43 -0.48 -7.20 -26.60
C CYS A 43 0.20 -5.95 -26.02
N GLU A 44 1.47 -6.00 -25.59
CA GLU A 44 2.20 -4.82 -25.09
C GLU A 44 2.84 -3.98 -26.21
N GLY A 45 2.89 -4.50 -27.45
CA GLY A 45 3.49 -3.83 -28.60
C GLY A 45 5.03 -4.00 -28.71
N PRO A 46 5.62 -3.64 -29.86
CA PRO A 46 7.00 -4.00 -30.23
C PRO A 46 8.10 -3.05 -29.69
N SER A 47 7.78 -1.89 -29.15
CA SER A 47 8.71 -0.75 -29.00
C SER A 47 9.33 -0.53 -27.60
N HIS A 48 9.44 -1.57 -26.77
CA HIS A 48 9.84 -1.43 -25.36
C HIS A 48 11.36 -1.44 -25.05
N GLY A 49 12.21 -1.24 -26.06
CA GLY A 49 13.67 -1.16 -25.91
C GLY A 49 14.41 -2.50 -26.00
N GLY A 50 15.65 -2.46 -26.51
CA GLY A 50 16.48 -3.65 -26.72
C GLY A 50 17.12 -4.20 -25.45
N LEU A 51 17.41 -5.50 -25.46
CA LEU A 51 18.13 -6.23 -24.42
C LEU A 51 19.52 -5.61 -24.21
N PRO A 52 19.78 -5.00 -23.04
CA PRO A 52 21.08 -4.37 -22.77
C PRO A 52 22.15 -5.43 -22.51
N GLY A 53 23.41 -5.03 -22.72
CA GLY A 53 24.58 -5.80 -22.30
C GLY A 53 24.81 -5.73 -20.79
N ALA A 54 25.62 -6.65 -20.26
CA ALA A 54 25.92 -6.76 -18.85
C ALA A 54 26.64 -5.52 -18.30
N SER A 55 27.50 -4.89 -19.10
CA SER A 55 28.19 -3.63 -18.79
C SER A 55 27.39 -2.36 -19.13
N SER A 56 26.12 -2.49 -19.51
CA SER A 56 25.33 -1.34 -19.96
C SER A 56 24.90 -0.46 -18.78
N GLU A 57 25.23 0.83 -18.89
CA GLU A 57 24.87 1.88 -17.95
C GLU A 57 23.93 2.91 -18.59
N LYS A 58 23.38 3.85 -17.78
CA LYS A 58 22.44 4.88 -18.27
C LYS A 58 23.08 5.79 -19.33
N ASN A 59 24.35 6.15 -19.14
CA ASN A 59 25.07 7.10 -19.99
C ASN A 59 25.82 6.41 -21.14
N ARG A 60 26.15 5.12 -21.00
CA ARG A 60 26.82 4.32 -22.03
C ARG A 60 26.08 3.01 -22.22
N ARG A 61 25.20 2.98 -23.22
CA ARG A 61 24.43 1.79 -23.57
C ARG A 61 25.27 0.84 -24.39
N THR A 62 25.34 -0.39 -23.93
CA THR A 62 26.07 -1.47 -24.57
C THR A 62 25.12 -2.66 -24.75
N TYR A 63 25.44 -3.60 -25.63
CA TYR A 63 24.48 -4.60 -26.12
C TYR A 63 25.16 -5.95 -26.29
N PRO A 64 24.40 -7.06 -26.26
CA PRO A 64 24.96 -8.39 -26.50
C PRO A 64 25.75 -8.42 -27.80
N THR A 65 27.04 -8.73 -27.69
CA THR A 65 27.99 -8.61 -28.79
C THR A 65 28.86 -9.86 -28.86
N VAL A 66 29.00 -10.42 -30.06
CA VAL A 66 29.79 -11.61 -30.33
C VAL A 66 30.81 -11.33 -31.43
N LYS A 67 31.96 -12.01 -31.36
CA LYS A 67 33.03 -11.89 -32.33
C LYS A 67 33.42 -13.26 -32.87
N ILE A 68 33.64 -13.33 -34.18
CA ILE A 68 34.22 -14.51 -34.81
C ILE A 68 35.74 -14.30 -34.89
N ASN A 69 36.47 -15.19 -34.24
CA ASN A 69 37.93 -15.18 -34.22
C ASN A 69 38.48 -16.22 -35.22
N ASN A 70 39.72 -16.01 -35.67
CA ASN A 70 40.44 -16.90 -36.61
C ASN A 70 39.70 -17.15 -37.94
N TYR A 71 38.98 -16.14 -38.44
CA TYR A 71 38.34 -16.15 -39.75
C TYR A 71 38.55 -14.80 -40.43
N VAL A 72 38.52 -14.78 -41.77
CA VAL A 72 38.47 -13.57 -42.59
C VAL A 72 37.53 -13.87 -43.75
N GLY A 73 36.49 -13.07 -43.94
CA GLY A 73 35.45 -13.30 -44.95
C GLY A 73 34.07 -12.89 -44.45
N HIS A 74 33.03 -13.15 -45.25
CA HIS A 74 31.66 -12.90 -44.81
C HIS A 74 31.15 -14.03 -43.91
N ALA A 75 30.41 -13.67 -42.87
CA ALA A 75 29.79 -14.63 -41.98
C ALA A 75 28.38 -14.18 -41.61
N ARG A 76 27.50 -15.13 -41.30
CA ARG A 76 26.15 -14.90 -40.81
C ARG A 76 26.03 -15.41 -39.39
N VAL A 77 25.64 -14.56 -38.46
CA VAL A 77 25.39 -14.96 -37.07
C VAL A 77 23.89 -15.07 -36.82
N GLU A 78 23.47 -16.23 -36.36
CA GLU A 78 22.10 -16.54 -35.95
C GLU A 78 22.00 -16.59 -34.43
N VAL A 79 20.99 -15.93 -33.87
CA VAL A 79 20.65 -15.93 -32.44
C VAL A 79 19.30 -16.60 -32.25
N GLN A 80 19.24 -17.56 -31.33
CA GLN A 80 18.03 -18.27 -30.97
C GLN A 80 17.87 -18.31 -29.44
N LEU A 81 16.62 -18.36 -28.97
CA LEU A 81 16.32 -18.54 -27.54
C LEU A 81 16.32 -20.02 -27.19
N VAL A 82 17.08 -20.36 -26.15
CA VAL A 82 17.17 -21.72 -25.62
C VAL A 82 16.84 -21.77 -24.12
N THR A 83 16.54 -22.97 -23.63
CA THR A 83 16.29 -23.25 -22.22
C THR A 83 17.51 -22.95 -21.36
N HIS A 84 17.29 -22.64 -20.08
CA HIS A 84 18.37 -22.39 -19.13
C HIS A 84 19.13 -23.68 -18.73
N THR A 85 18.47 -24.84 -18.85
CA THR A 85 19.01 -26.16 -18.51
C THR A 85 20.01 -26.65 -19.55
N ASP A 86 21.01 -27.41 -19.10
CA ASP A 86 21.96 -28.12 -19.96
C ASP A 86 21.52 -29.58 -20.16
N PRO A 87 21.50 -30.13 -21.39
CA PRO A 87 21.84 -29.46 -22.65
C PRO A 87 20.76 -28.45 -23.09
N PRO A 88 21.16 -27.34 -23.74
CA PRO A 88 20.24 -26.28 -24.16
C PRO A 88 19.29 -26.77 -25.26
N ARG A 89 17.97 -26.63 -25.03
CA ARG A 89 16.90 -26.99 -25.96
C ARG A 89 16.16 -25.75 -26.44
N VAL A 90 15.36 -25.85 -27.50
CA VAL A 90 14.55 -24.72 -28.00
C VAL A 90 13.62 -24.16 -26.92
N HIS A 91 13.56 -22.83 -26.81
CA HIS A 91 12.61 -22.16 -25.92
C HIS A 91 11.27 -21.90 -26.63
N ALA A 92 10.20 -21.60 -25.88
CA ALA A 92 8.90 -21.24 -26.47
C ALA A 92 8.84 -19.75 -26.88
N HIS A 93 9.51 -18.87 -26.14
CA HIS A 93 9.56 -17.42 -26.43
C HIS A 93 10.29 -17.11 -27.73
N SER A 94 9.93 -16.00 -28.36
CA SER A 94 10.50 -15.54 -29.64
C SER A 94 11.38 -14.31 -29.44
N LEU A 95 12.47 -14.22 -30.21
CA LEU A 95 13.19 -12.96 -30.38
C LEU A 95 12.42 -12.06 -31.35
N VAL A 96 12.30 -10.79 -31.02
CA VAL A 96 11.68 -9.75 -31.86
C VAL A 96 12.64 -8.57 -31.98
N GLY A 97 12.65 -7.87 -33.11
CA GLY A 97 13.62 -6.81 -33.36
C GLY A 97 13.89 -6.56 -34.84
N ARG A 98 14.80 -5.62 -35.13
CA ARG A 98 15.11 -5.15 -36.50
C ARG A 98 15.58 -6.26 -37.45
N HIS A 99 16.30 -7.25 -36.93
CA HIS A 99 16.89 -8.36 -37.70
C HIS A 99 16.29 -9.72 -37.34
N CYS A 100 15.10 -9.73 -36.73
CA CYS A 100 14.40 -10.95 -36.32
C CYS A 100 13.43 -11.43 -37.41
N THR A 101 13.42 -12.74 -37.64
CA THR A 101 12.51 -13.41 -38.56
C THR A 101 11.18 -13.74 -37.85
N GLU A 102 10.11 -13.99 -38.62
CA GLU A 102 8.81 -14.43 -38.11
C GLU A 102 8.88 -15.75 -37.30
N LYS A 103 9.97 -16.51 -37.45
CA LYS A 103 10.24 -17.76 -36.72
C LYS A 103 10.78 -17.53 -35.30
N GLY A 104 11.08 -16.27 -34.94
CA GLY A 104 11.61 -15.90 -33.63
C GLY A 104 13.11 -16.06 -33.47
N THR A 105 13.86 -16.09 -34.58
CA THR A 105 15.33 -16.11 -34.62
C THR A 105 15.86 -14.80 -35.20
N CYS A 106 17.02 -14.33 -34.74
CA CYS A 106 17.65 -13.12 -35.24
C CYS A 106 18.87 -13.48 -36.10
N THR A 107 18.99 -12.91 -37.30
CA THR A 107 20.12 -13.19 -38.20
C THR A 107 20.80 -11.89 -38.62
N LEU A 108 22.12 -11.81 -38.43
CA LEU A 108 22.92 -10.66 -38.82
C LEU A 108 24.08 -11.10 -39.73
N ASP A 109 24.21 -10.43 -40.87
CA ASP A 109 25.31 -10.66 -41.81
C ASP A 109 26.45 -9.70 -41.49
N ILE A 110 27.64 -10.27 -41.37
CA ILE A 110 28.86 -9.59 -40.96
C ILE A 110 29.80 -9.52 -42.17
N GLY A 111 30.37 -8.33 -42.38
CA GLY A 111 31.30 -8.05 -43.45
C GLY A 111 32.73 -8.56 -43.17
N PRO A 112 33.61 -8.51 -44.18
CA PRO A 112 34.95 -9.07 -44.11
C PRO A 112 35.92 -8.28 -43.22
N ASN A 113 35.62 -7.00 -42.91
CA ASN A 113 36.52 -6.10 -42.20
C ASN A 113 36.30 -6.07 -40.68
N ASP A 114 35.06 -6.27 -40.23
CA ASP A 114 34.70 -6.28 -38.81
C ASP A 114 33.86 -7.51 -38.54
N LEU A 115 34.46 -8.54 -37.93
CA LEU A 115 33.83 -9.81 -37.60
C LEU A 115 33.05 -9.79 -36.28
N THR A 116 32.58 -8.60 -35.89
CA THR A 116 31.84 -8.35 -34.66
C THR A 116 30.37 -8.14 -34.99
N ALA A 117 29.48 -8.92 -34.35
CA ALA A 117 28.03 -8.76 -34.43
C ALA A 117 27.49 -8.22 -33.11
N SER A 118 26.88 -7.03 -33.16
CA SER A 118 26.21 -6.41 -32.02
C SER A 118 24.70 -6.35 -32.23
N PHE A 119 23.94 -6.71 -31.21
CA PHE A 119 22.49 -6.85 -31.29
C PHE A 119 21.75 -5.83 -30.41
N SER A 120 21.59 -4.60 -30.90
CA SER A 120 21.09 -3.46 -30.12
C SER A 120 19.58 -3.39 -29.92
N ASN A 121 18.80 -4.08 -30.73
CA ASN A 121 17.33 -4.01 -30.70
C ASN A 121 16.69 -5.41 -30.59
N LEU A 122 17.18 -6.22 -29.65
CA LEU A 122 16.61 -7.53 -29.32
C LEU A 122 15.55 -7.40 -28.23
N GLY A 123 14.32 -7.75 -28.54
CA GLY A 123 13.24 -7.97 -27.57
C GLY A 123 12.96 -9.46 -27.38
N ILE A 124 12.39 -9.81 -26.23
CA ILE A 124 11.92 -11.18 -25.94
C ILE A 124 10.40 -11.14 -25.81
N LEU A 125 9.73 -11.83 -26.74
CA LEU A 125 8.29 -12.00 -26.78
C LEU A 125 7.86 -13.16 -25.88
N HIS A 126 7.18 -12.83 -24.80
CA HIS A 126 6.63 -13.75 -23.82
C HIS A 126 5.39 -14.47 -24.38
N VAL A 127 5.44 -15.80 -24.39
CA VAL A 127 4.35 -16.68 -24.80
C VAL A 127 3.56 -17.14 -23.58
N THR A 128 2.23 -17.07 -23.65
CA THR A 128 1.37 -17.54 -22.55
C THR A 128 1.45 -19.06 -22.37
N LYS A 129 1.26 -19.53 -21.13
CA LYS A 129 1.32 -20.97 -20.79
C LYS A 129 0.40 -21.86 -21.66
N LYS A 130 -0.73 -21.32 -22.15
CA LYS A 130 -1.67 -22.03 -23.02
C LYS A 130 -1.09 -22.29 -24.42
N GLY A 131 -0.27 -21.39 -24.96
CA GLY A 131 0.30 -21.49 -26.32
C GLY A 131 1.65 -22.20 -26.41
N VAL A 132 2.28 -22.54 -25.27
CA VAL A 132 3.64 -23.12 -25.23
C VAL A 132 3.76 -24.39 -26.07
N ILE A 133 2.83 -25.34 -25.91
CA ILE A 133 2.93 -26.66 -26.54
C ILE A 133 2.84 -26.53 -28.07
N GLU A 134 1.93 -25.70 -28.58
CA GLU A 134 1.74 -25.49 -30.01
C GLU A 134 3.00 -24.89 -30.65
N ILE A 135 3.58 -23.86 -30.02
CA ILE A 135 4.78 -23.20 -30.53
C ILE A 135 5.99 -24.14 -30.48
N LEU A 136 6.15 -24.92 -29.40
CA LEU A 136 7.23 -25.91 -29.31
C LEU A 136 7.08 -27.01 -30.36
N CYS A 137 5.86 -27.48 -30.63
CA CYS A 137 5.64 -28.45 -31.71
C CYS A 137 6.09 -27.90 -33.07
N ARG A 138 5.77 -26.64 -33.37
CA ARG A 138 6.19 -25.98 -34.61
C ARG A 138 7.71 -25.83 -34.68
N ARG A 139 8.36 -25.40 -33.60
CA ARG A 139 9.83 -25.22 -33.56
C ARG A 139 10.60 -26.52 -33.68
N LEU A 140 10.20 -27.56 -32.93
CA LEU A 140 10.81 -28.89 -33.03
C LEU A 140 10.61 -29.51 -34.43
N ARG A 141 9.47 -29.22 -35.08
CA ARG A 141 9.24 -29.62 -36.47
C ARG A 141 10.18 -28.91 -37.44
N ASP A 142 10.42 -27.62 -37.27
CA ASP A 142 11.33 -26.87 -38.14
C ASP A 142 12.81 -27.28 -37.93
N GLU A 143 13.22 -27.63 -36.71
CA GLU A 143 14.53 -28.26 -36.47
C GLU A 143 14.62 -29.64 -37.15
N LYS A 144 13.58 -30.48 -37.01
CA LYS A 144 13.55 -31.83 -37.59
C LYS A 144 13.21 -31.88 -39.08
N LYS A 145 12.79 -30.79 -39.74
CA LYS A 145 12.73 -30.76 -41.22
C LYS A 145 14.11 -30.99 -41.85
N ARG A 146 15.20 -30.79 -41.10
CA ARG A 146 16.57 -31.16 -41.47
C ARG A 146 16.89 -32.66 -41.26
N GLN A 147 16.08 -33.40 -40.51
CA GLN A 147 16.24 -34.84 -40.22
C GLN A 147 14.88 -35.56 -40.29
N LYS A 148 14.63 -36.34 -41.36
CA LYS A 148 13.38 -37.09 -41.59
C LYS A 148 12.89 -37.85 -40.34
N GLY A 149 11.97 -37.25 -39.57
CA GLY A 149 11.38 -37.83 -38.36
C GLY A 149 9.90 -37.47 -38.21
N GLY A 150 9.06 -38.47 -37.93
CA GLY A 150 7.59 -38.38 -38.01
C GLY A 150 6.92 -37.44 -37.00
N GLU A 151 5.80 -36.84 -37.41
CA GLU A 151 5.06 -35.78 -36.69
C GLU A 151 4.65 -36.14 -35.24
N VAL A 152 4.41 -37.42 -34.95
CA VAL A 152 3.96 -37.90 -33.64
C VAL A 152 5.05 -37.79 -32.57
N ALA A 153 6.33 -37.95 -32.96
CA ALA A 153 7.46 -37.85 -32.03
C ALA A 153 7.67 -36.41 -31.53
N CYS A 154 7.44 -35.41 -32.39
CA CYS A 154 7.57 -33.99 -32.06
C CYS A 154 6.56 -33.55 -31.01
N LEU A 155 5.31 -34.02 -31.10
CA LEU A 155 4.27 -33.67 -30.14
C LEU A 155 4.56 -34.23 -28.74
N LYS A 156 5.07 -35.46 -28.65
CA LYS A 156 5.46 -36.08 -27.37
C LYS A 156 6.61 -35.31 -26.71
N GLU A 157 7.62 -34.96 -27.48
CA GLU A 157 8.77 -34.17 -27.00
C GLU A 157 8.36 -32.75 -26.58
N ALA A 158 7.50 -32.08 -27.36
CA ALA A 158 6.99 -30.75 -27.02
C ALA A 158 6.20 -30.75 -25.70
N LYS A 159 5.42 -31.81 -25.43
CA LYS A 159 4.67 -31.94 -24.16
C LYS A 159 5.60 -32.12 -22.97
N GLU A 160 6.63 -32.96 -23.09
CA GLU A 160 7.60 -33.16 -22.00
C GLU A 160 8.41 -31.89 -21.75
N LEU A 161 8.91 -31.26 -22.82
CA LEU A 161 9.66 -30.02 -22.73
C LEU A 161 8.81 -28.88 -22.15
N GLY A 162 7.56 -28.75 -22.57
CA GLY A 162 6.63 -27.74 -22.05
C GLY A 162 6.28 -27.92 -20.56
N ARG A 163 6.43 -29.14 -19.99
CA ARG A 163 6.21 -29.40 -18.56
C ARG A 163 7.35 -28.91 -17.69
N VAL A 164 8.58 -29.04 -18.18
CA VAL A 164 9.83 -28.75 -17.43
C VAL A 164 10.37 -27.34 -17.75
N MET A 165 9.92 -26.71 -18.84
CA MET A 165 10.37 -25.39 -19.27
C MET A 165 9.99 -24.29 -18.28
N ASP A 166 10.99 -23.51 -17.87
CA ASP A 166 10.78 -22.29 -17.10
C ASP A 166 10.58 -21.10 -18.04
N LEU A 167 9.38 -20.52 -18.02
CA LEU A 167 9.02 -19.35 -18.84
C LEU A 167 9.63 -18.05 -18.30
N ASN A 168 10.34 -18.06 -17.18
CA ASN A 168 10.90 -16.86 -16.57
C ASN A 168 12.40 -16.71 -16.84
N ILE A 169 13.04 -17.71 -17.44
CA ILE A 169 14.49 -17.76 -17.64
C ILE A 169 14.81 -18.28 -19.04
N VAL A 170 15.60 -17.52 -19.79
CA VAL A 170 16.04 -17.89 -21.14
C VAL A 170 17.54 -17.69 -21.31
N ARG A 171 18.15 -18.37 -22.28
CA ARG A 171 19.55 -18.11 -22.70
C ARG A 171 19.59 -17.80 -24.19
N LEU A 172 20.56 -17.03 -24.64
CA LEU A 172 20.82 -16.77 -26.06
C LEU A 172 21.82 -17.78 -26.58
N LYS A 173 21.50 -18.48 -27.67
CA LYS A 173 22.42 -19.34 -28.39
C LYS A 173 22.85 -18.63 -29.66
N PHE A 174 24.15 -18.37 -29.79
CA PHE A 174 24.78 -17.78 -30.95
C PHE A 174 25.39 -18.88 -31.83
N THR A 175 24.98 -18.94 -33.10
CA THR A 175 25.51 -19.87 -34.09
C THR A 175 26.04 -19.07 -35.28
N ALA A 176 27.32 -19.20 -35.59
CA ALA A 176 27.92 -18.55 -36.76
C ALA A 176 27.96 -19.50 -37.96
N TYR A 177 27.64 -19.00 -39.13
CA TYR A 177 27.76 -19.68 -40.41
C TYR A 177 28.74 -18.91 -41.30
N LEU A 178 29.79 -19.58 -41.74
CA LEU A 178 30.81 -19.02 -42.63
C LEU A 178 30.36 -19.13 -44.09
N GLN A 179 30.80 -18.19 -44.92
CA GLN A 179 30.52 -18.22 -46.36
C GLN A 179 31.35 -19.30 -47.06
N ASP A 180 30.68 -20.08 -47.91
CA ASP A 180 31.27 -21.10 -48.77
C ASP A 180 31.65 -20.53 -50.13
N SER A 181 32.38 -21.31 -50.94
CA SER A 181 32.80 -20.96 -52.30
C SER A 181 31.64 -20.57 -53.24
N ASN A 182 30.42 -21.02 -52.95
CA ASN A 182 29.22 -20.71 -53.74
C ASN A 182 28.49 -19.45 -53.24
N GLY A 183 29.07 -18.71 -52.30
CA GLY A 183 28.48 -17.52 -51.68
C GLY A 183 27.41 -17.79 -50.62
N GLY A 184 27.04 -19.06 -50.41
CA GLY A 184 26.08 -19.48 -49.39
C GLY A 184 26.70 -19.64 -47.99
N PHE A 185 25.91 -19.42 -46.94
CA PHE A 185 26.34 -19.59 -45.54
C PHE A 185 26.01 -21.00 -45.05
N THR A 186 26.96 -21.91 -45.16
CA THR A 186 26.70 -23.36 -45.05
C THR A 186 27.58 -24.03 -43.98
N ARG A 187 28.81 -23.52 -43.78
CA ARG A 187 29.73 -23.98 -42.72
C ARG A 187 29.37 -23.42 -41.35
N ALA A 188 28.70 -24.20 -40.51
CA ALA A 188 28.36 -23.82 -39.13
C ALA A 188 29.53 -24.01 -38.14
N LEU A 189 29.74 -23.04 -37.24
CA LEU A 189 30.65 -23.13 -36.11
C LEU A 189 29.97 -23.69 -34.85
N LYS A 190 30.77 -24.11 -33.87
CA LYS A 190 30.27 -24.51 -32.54
C LYS A 190 29.42 -23.39 -31.94
N PRO A 191 28.17 -23.65 -31.56
CA PRO A 191 27.34 -22.63 -30.96
C PRO A 191 27.83 -22.30 -29.54
N VAL A 192 27.75 -21.02 -29.18
CA VAL A 192 28.06 -20.54 -27.82
C VAL A 192 26.77 -20.02 -27.18
N VAL A 193 26.57 -20.33 -25.92
CA VAL A 193 25.36 -19.99 -25.17
C VAL A 193 25.69 -18.96 -24.10
N SER A 194 24.91 -17.89 -24.04
CA SER A 194 25.07 -16.82 -23.06
C SER A 194 24.73 -17.26 -21.65
N ASN A 195 24.98 -16.38 -20.69
CA ASN A 195 24.40 -16.44 -19.36
C ASN A 195 22.86 -16.37 -19.38
N PRO A 196 22.19 -16.91 -18.34
CA PRO A 196 20.74 -16.86 -18.22
C PRO A 196 20.23 -15.42 -18.02
N ILE A 197 19.15 -15.11 -18.73
CA ILE A 197 18.41 -13.86 -18.65
C ILE A 197 17.12 -14.17 -17.92
N TYR A 198 16.87 -13.43 -16.85
CA TYR A 198 15.70 -13.59 -16.00
C TYR A 198 14.69 -12.47 -16.28
N ASP A 199 13.42 -12.84 -16.39
CA ASP A 199 12.33 -11.88 -16.57
C ASP A 199 12.13 -11.02 -15.31
N SER A 200 12.28 -9.71 -15.44
CA SER A 200 12.08 -8.76 -14.33
C SER A 200 10.66 -8.73 -13.76
N LYS A 201 9.65 -9.19 -14.50
CA LYS A 201 8.27 -9.33 -13.98
C LYS A 201 8.09 -10.59 -13.15
N SER A 202 9.04 -11.51 -13.18
CA SER A 202 8.97 -12.75 -12.41
C SER A 202 9.32 -12.51 -10.93
N PRO A 203 8.60 -13.12 -9.98
CA PRO A 203 8.75 -12.84 -8.54
C PRO A 203 10.16 -13.08 -7.98
N ASN A 204 10.90 -14.01 -8.57
CA ASN A 204 12.23 -14.42 -8.10
C ASN A 204 13.36 -13.69 -8.82
N ALA A 205 13.02 -12.87 -9.82
CA ALA A 205 13.96 -12.30 -10.77
C ALA A 205 13.89 -10.77 -10.88
N SER A 206 12.94 -10.16 -10.18
CA SER A 206 12.92 -8.71 -9.96
C SER A 206 14.25 -8.27 -9.35
N ASN A 207 14.74 -7.13 -9.81
CA ASN A 207 15.91 -6.52 -9.21
C ASN A 207 15.57 -6.09 -7.78
N LEU A 208 16.43 -6.38 -6.81
CA LEU A 208 16.22 -5.94 -5.44
C LEU A 208 16.56 -4.46 -5.35
N LYS A 209 15.65 -3.68 -4.77
CA LYS A 209 15.85 -2.25 -4.60
C LYS A 209 15.19 -1.76 -3.32
N ILE A 210 15.95 -1.00 -2.54
CA ILE A 210 15.43 -0.29 -1.37
C ILE A 210 14.97 1.09 -1.83
N THR A 211 13.67 1.34 -1.71
CA THR A 211 13.06 2.60 -2.13
C THR A 211 13.23 3.64 -1.02
N ARG A 212 12.76 3.36 0.20
CA ARG A 212 12.84 4.28 1.35
C ARG A 212 12.95 3.51 2.67
N MET A 213 13.43 4.18 3.70
CA MET A 213 13.50 3.68 5.08
C MET A 213 12.98 4.79 5.99
N ASP A 214 12.30 4.44 7.09
CA ASP A 214 11.79 5.40 8.07
C ASP A 214 12.91 5.99 8.95
N LYS A 215 13.88 5.16 9.34
CA LYS A 215 15.05 5.52 10.14
C LYS A 215 16.33 5.11 9.41
N SER A 216 17.28 6.03 9.36
CA SER A 216 18.63 5.79 8.82
C SER A 216 19.69 5.72 9.93
N CYS A 217 19.27 5.68 11.19
CA CYS A 217 20.14 5.53 12.34
C CYS A 217 19.47 4.73 13.45
N GLY A 218 20.27 4.15 14.34
CA GLY A 218 19.81 3.33 15.46
C GLY A 218 20.87 3.15 16.54
N SER A 219 20.51 2.55 17.66
CA SER A 219 21.37 2.24 18.79
C SER A 219 22.34 1.10 18.47
N VAL A 220 23.56 1.20 19.02
CA VAL A 220 24.60 0.16 18.93
C VAL A 220 24.19 -1.19 19.48
N LEU A 221 23.23 -1.25 20.41
CA LEU A 221 22.71 -2.51 20.96
C LEU A 221 21.80 -3.25 19.97
N GLY A 222 21.40 -2.61 18.87
CA GLY A 222 20.37 -3.14 17.98
C GLY A 222 18.99 -3.17 18.61
N GLY A 223 18.05 -3.85 17.95
CA GLY A 223 16.67 -4.01 18.41
C GLY A 223 15.72 -2.87 18.02
N ASP A 224 16.21 -1.85 17.31
CA ASP A 224 15.36 -0.77 16.80
C ASP A 224 14.51 -1.28 15.65
N GLU A 225 13.20 -1.07 15.74
CA GLU A 225 12.26 -1.40 14.68
C GLU A 225 12.35 -0.36 13.55
N ILE A 226 12.56 -0.85 12.33
CA ILE A 226 12.71 -0.08 11.09
C ILE A 226 11.70 -0.56 10.06
N PHE A 227 11.07 0.39 9.39
CA PHE A 227 10.16 0.18 8.28
C PHE A 227 10.91 0.44 6.96
N LEU A 228 11.14 -0.63 6.20
CA LEU A 228 11.84 -0.58 4.92
C LEU A 228 10.86 -0.79 3.76
N LEU A 229 10.76 0.20 2.87
CA LEU A 229 10.00 0.12 1.63
C LEU A 229 10.92 -0.35 0.50
N CYS A 230 10.52 -1.40 -0.22
CA CYS A 230 11.29 -2.01 -1.27
C CYS A 230 10.44 -2.38 -2.49
N ASP A 231 11.11 -2.71 -3.60
CA ASP A 231 10.46 -3.34 -4.74
C ASP A 231 10.03 -4.78 -4.38
N LYS A 232 9.32 -5.45 -5.30
CA LYS A 232 8.68 -6.75 -5.04
C LYS A 232 9.69 -7.81 -4.55
N VAL A 233 9.52 -8.28 -3.31
CA VAL A 233 10.31 -9.33 -2.67
C VAL A 233 9.47 -10.57 -2.32
N GLN A 234 10.15 -11.70 -2.07
CA GLN A 234 9.51 -12.91 -1.56
C GLN A 234 9.83 -13.09 -0.08
N LYS A 235 8.79 -13.30 0.74
CA LYS A 235 8.92 -13.40 2.20
C LYS A 235 9.86 -14.52 2.68
N ASP A 236 9.96 -15.60 1.92
CA ASP A 236 10.76 -16.78 2.28
C ASP A 236 12.19 -16.74 1.69
N ASP A 237 12.49 -15.80 0.80
CA ASP A 237 13.77 -15.70 0.07
C ASP A 237 14.33 -14.27 0.10
N ILE A 238 14.28 -13.65 1.28
CA ILE A 238 14.82 -12.31 1.51
C ILE A 238 15.47 -12.22 2.89
N GLU A 239 16.58 -11.48 2.96
CA GLU A 239 17.28 -11.09 4.18
C GLU A 239 17.82 -9.67 4.03
N ILE A 240 18.04 -8.99 5.16
CA ILE A 240 18.56 -7.62 5.20
C ILE A 240 19.97 -7.71 5.78
N ARG A 241 20.99 -7.38 4.97
CA ARG A 241 22.39 -7.47 5.35
C ARG A 241 22.92 -6.09 5.70
N PHE A 242 23.48 -5.98 6.91
CA PHE A 242 24.32 -4.87 7.35
C PHE A 242 25.77 -5.27 7.21
N TYR A 243 26.61 -4.39 6.69
CA TYR A 243 28.04 -4.65 6.58
C TYR A 243 28.86 -3.36 6.59
N GLU A 244 30.13 -3.49 6.93
CA GLU A 244 31.14 -2.43 6.86
C GLU A 244 32.18 -2.76 5.77
N GLU A 245 32.60 -1.76 5.00
CA GLU A 245 33.64 -1.92 3.97
C GLU A 245 35.01 -1.72 4.63
N GLU A 246 35.62 -2.79 5.13
CA GLU A 246 37.04 -2.83 5.50
C GLU A 246 37.77 -3.95 4.74
N ASP A 247 39.01 -3.67 4.33
CA ASP A 247 39.80 -4.46 3.39
C ASP A 247 40.20 -5.86 3.90
N GLU A 248 40.14 -6.13 5.21
CA GLU A 248 40.39 -7.45 5.79
C GLU A 248 39.52 -7.70 7.04
N GLY A 249 38.38 -8.38 6.87
CA GLY A 249 37.55 -8.87 7.98
C GLY A 249 36.28 -8.07 8.29
N GLY A 250 35.71 -7.37 7.30
CA GLY A 250 34.51 -6.54 7.45
C GLY A 250 33.35 -7.25 8.17
N TRP A 251 32.79 -6.56 9.17
CA TRP A 251 31.65 -7.03 9.94
C TRP A 251 30.43 -7.22 9.04
N GLU A 252 29.70 -8.33 9.21
CA GLU A 252 28.37 -8.50 8.65
C GLU A 252 27.37 -9.00 9.69
N ALA A 253 26.16 -8.46 9.64
CA ALA A 253 25.05 -8.91 10.46
C ALA A 253 23.73 -8.81 9.69
N PHE A 254 22.70 -9.52 10.17
CA PHE A 254 21.41 -9.58 9.51
C PHE A 254 20.31 -8.96 10.37
N GLY A 255 19.42 -8.19 9.75
CA GLY A 255 18.22 -7.68 10.41
C GLY A 255 17.30 -8.83 10.81
N ASP A 256 16.72 -8.74 12.00
CA ASP A 256 15.82 -9.76 12.54
C ASP A 256 14.37 -9.47 12.16
N PHE A 257 13.72 -10.41 11.47
CA PHE A 257 12.31 -10.35 11.09
C PHE A 257 11.78 -11.73 10.70
N SER A 258 10.47 -11.91 10.84
CA SER A 258 9.72 -13.10 10.41
C SER A 258 9.11 -12.89 9.02
N PRO A 259 8.81 -13.96 8.26
CA PRO A 259 8.05 -13.85 7.00
C PRO A 259 6.69 -13.15 7.15
N THR A 260 6.13 -13.05 8.37
CA THR A 260 4.92 -12.29 8.69
C THR A 260 5.11 -10.78 8.59
N ASP A 261 6.33 -10.31 8.81
CA ASP A 261 6.68 -8.88 8.87
C ASP A 261 6.95 -8.32 7.46
N VAL A 262 6.94 -9.19 6.45
CA VAL A 262 6.99 -8.81 5.03
C VAL A 262 5.58 -8.44 4.56
N HIS A 263 5.28 -7.15 4.60
CA HIS A 263 3.97 -6.62 4.23
C HIS A 263 3.77 -6.58 2.71
N LYS A 264 2.88 -7.45 2.22
CA LYS A 264 2.41 -7.48 0.81
C LYS A 264 3.53 -7.48 -0.23
N GLN A 265 4.71 -8.04 0.07
CA GLN A 265 5.88 -8.10 -0.82
C GLN A 265 6.58 -6.77 -1.14
N TYR A 266 6.17 -5.64 -0.54
CA TYR A 266 6.71 -4.31 -0.86
C TYR A 266 7.25 -3.54 0.34
N ALA A 267 7.06 -4.08 1.54
CA ALA A 267 7.63 -3.51 2.75
C ALA A 267 8.09 -4.64 3.68
N ILE A 268 9.11 -4.35 4.47
CA ILE A 268 9.67 -5.25 5.48
C ILE A 268 9.80 -4.43 6.76
N VAL A 269 9.20 -4.92 7.83
CA VAL A 269 9.47 -4.41 9.19
C VAL A 269 10.49 -5.35 9.81
N PHE A 270 11.58 -4.80 10.32
CA PHE A 270 12.65 -5.60 10.91
C PHE A 270 13.31 -4.86 12.07
N LYS A 271 14.04 -5.60 12.91
CA LYS A 271 14.85 -5.07 13.99
C LYS A 271 16.32 -5.04 13.61
N THR A 272 16.99 -3.93 13.91
CA THR A 272 18.42 -3.79 13.65
C THR A 272 19.25 -4.82 14.40
N PRO A 273 20.30 -5.40 13.79
CA PRO A 273 21.23 -6.24 14.54
C PRO A 273 22.07 -5.40 15.52
N PRO A 274 22.61 -5.99 16.59
CA PRO A 274 23.61 -5.34 17.42
C PRO A 274 24.89 -5.10 16.61
N TYR A 275 25.51 -3.93 16.80
CA TYR A 275 26.83 -3.65 16.22
C TYR A 275 27.91 -4.46 16.93
N HIS A 276 28.98 -4.86 16.23
CA HIS A 276 30.01 -5.72 16.82
C HIS A 276 30.73 -5.08 18.02
N CYS A 277 30.81 -3.75 18.06
CA CYS A 277 31.38 -3.00 19.17
C CYS A 277 30.28 -2.15 19.84
N THR A 278 29.85 -2.52 21.04
CA THR A 278 28.81 -1.75 21.76
C THR A 278 29.35 -0.48 22.42
N GLU A 279 30.68 -0.32 22.49
CA GLU A 279 31.38 0.77 23.17
C GLU A 279 31.95 1.78 22.16
N ILE A 280 31.12 2.30 21.26
CA ILE A 280 31.54 3.39 20.37
C ILE A 280 31.42 4.74 21.09
N GLU A 281 32.36 5.66 20.88
CA GLU A 281 32.29 7.04 21.36
C GLU A 281 31.65 8.00 20.35
N ARG A 282 31.74 7.65 19.06
CA ARG A 282 31.26 8.45 17.92
C ARG A 282 30.34 7.62 17.04
N PRO A 283 29.39 8.25 16.32
CA PRO A 283 28.52 7.54 15.41
C PRO A 283 29.30 6.84 14.29
N VAL A 284 28.99 5.57 14.03
CA VAL A 284 29.63 4.76 12.99
C VAL A 284 28.66 4.54 11.83
N SER A 285 29.11 4.75 10.59
CA SER A 285 28.30 4.54 9.41
C SER A 285 28.61 3.19 8.77
N VAL A 286 27.58 2.38 8.61
CA VAL A 286 27.63 1.07 7.94
C VAL A 286 26.72 1.09 6.71
N TYR A 287 26.80 0.04 5.89
CA TYR A 287 25.94 -0.16 4.73
C TYR A 287 24.87 -1.21 5.02
N LEU A 288 23.67 -0.96 4.52
CA LEU A 288 22.52 -1.85 4.55
C LEU A 288 22.11 -2.17 3.11
N GLN A 289 21.87 -3.45 2.80
CA GLN A 289 21.34 -3.88 1.51
C GLN A 289 20.36 -5.05 1.66
N LEU A 290 19.46 -5.20 0.69
CA LEU A 290 18.62 -6.40 0.56
C LEU A 290 19.43 -7.51 -0.10
N LYS A 291 19.25 -8.75 0.35
CA LYS A 291 19.88 -9.93 -0.22
C LYS A 291 18.89 -11.08 -0.35
N ARG A 292 18.92 -11.85 -1.46
CA ARG A 292 18.15 -13.10 -1.59
C ARG A 292 18.90 -14.26 -0.94
N LYS A 293 18.20 -15.14 -0.22
CA LYS A 293 18.81 -16.28 0.48
C LYS A 293 19.34 -17.34 -0.48
N LYS A 294 18.59 -17.64 -1.55
CA LYS A 294 18.91 -18.71 -2.51
C LYS A 294 19.90 -18.28 -3.59
N ALA A 295 19.63 -17.14 -4.22
CA ALA A 295 20.39 -16.67 -5.38
C ALA A 295 21.56 -15.74 -5.01
N GLY A 296 21.57 -15.20 -3.78
CA GLY A 296 22.61 -14.28 -3.32
C GLY A 296 22.58 -12.89 -3.97
N ASP A 297 21.56 -12.59 -4.80
CA ASP A 297 21.39 -11.27 -5.42
C ASP A 297 21.31 -10.17 -4.36
N ARG A 298 21.86 -9.00 -4.66
CA ARG A 298 21.95 -7.85 -3.74
C ARG A 298 21.33 -6.61 -4.35
N SER A 299 20.75 -5.75 -3.52
CA SER A 299 20.37 -4.40 -3.91
C SER A 299 21.54 -3.44 -3.83
N ASP A 300 21.39 -2.25 -4.41
CA ASP A 300 22.28 -1.12 -4.11
C ASP A 300 22.29 -0.85 -2.59
N PRO A 301 23.47 -0.58 -2.00
CA PRO A 301 23.59 -0.34 -0.56
C PRO A 301 23.04 1.04 -0.17
N LYS A 302 22.51 1.13 1.04
CA LYS A 302 22.10 2.37 1.71
C LYS A 302 22.88 2.55 3.01
N GLN A 303 23.31 3.76 3.28
CA GLN A 303 24.02 4.07 4.53
C GLN A 303 23.07 4.03 5.73
N PHE A 304 23.55 3.46 6.83
CA PHE A 304 22.89 3.41 8.13
C PHE A 304 23.88 3.78 9.23
N THR A 305 23.48 4.59 10.20
CA THR A 305 24.40 5.08 11.24
C THR A 305 24.06 4.54 12.63
N TYR A 306 24.98 3.81 13.23
CA TYR A 306 24.91 3.40 14.63
C TYR A 306 25.31 4.54 15.56
N ILE A 307 24.49 4.78 16.59
CA ILE A 307 24.64 5.87 17.56
C ILE A 307 25.04 5.29 18.93
N PRO A 308 26.04 5.88 19.61
CA PRO A 308 26.41 5.49 20.97
C PRO A 308 25.25 5.63 21.96
N GLN A 309 25.11 4.69 22.90
CA GLN A 309 24.20 4.88 24.02
C GLN A 309 24.83 5.82 25.07
N PRO A 310 24.15 6.90 25.48
CA PRO A 310 24.53 7.61 26.68
C PRO A 310 24.25 6.69 27.88
N ILE A 311 25.30 6.15 28.48
CA ILE A 311 25.21 5.40 29.73
C ILE A 311 24.90 6.40 30.85
N ASP A 312 23.62 6.67 31.08
CA ASP A 312 23.17 7.56 32.15
C ASP A 312 23.19 6.84 33.52
N LYS A 313 24.39 6.50 33.97
CA LYS A 313 24.63 5.99 35.34
C LYS A 313 24.35 7.08 36.39
N GLU A 314 24.37 8.36 36.02
CA GLU A 314 24.33 9.50 36.93
C GLU A 314 22.89 9.88 37.35
N GLU A 315 21.92 9.84 36.43
CA GLU A 315 20.52 10.15 36.75
C GLU A 315 19.83 9.02 37.54
N VAL A 316 20.24 7.77 37.34
CA VAL A 316 19.79 6.60 38.12
C VAL A 316 20.30 6.66 39.56
N LEU A 317 21.56 7.06 39.77
CA LEU A 317 22.12 7.28 41.11
C LEU A 317 21.43 8.46 41.81
N ARG A 318 21.13 9.53 41.06
CA ARG A 318 20.37 10.69 41.59
C ARG A 318 18.95 10.34 42.03
N LYS A 319 18.30 9.38 41.37
CA LYS A 319 16.99 8.84 41.77
C LYS A 319 17.06 7.88 42.95
N LYS A 320 18.15 7.11 43.10
CA LYS A 320 18.39 6.21 44.25
C LYS A 320 18.81 6.94 45.53
N GLN A 321 19.39 8.14 45.43
CA GLN A 321 19.85 8.95 46.57
C GLN A 321 18.85 10.00 47.09
N LYS A 322 17.55 9.87 46.81
CA LYS A 322 16.56 10.69 47.55
C LYS A 322 16.41 10.12 48.96
N PRO A 323 16.82 10.84 50.03
CA PRO A 323 16.55 10.40 51.39
C PRO A 323 15.05 10.55 51.64
N LEU A 324 14.42 9.54 52.21
CA LEU A 324 13.08 9.64 52.79
C LEU A 324 13.09 10.75 53.86
N PRO A 325 12.09 11.64 53.91
CA PRO A 325 12.00 12.60 55.01
C PRO A 325 11.79 11.84 56.32
N HIS A 326 12.73 12.05 57.24
CA HIS A 326 12.69 11.59 58.61
C HIS A 326 11.38 12.07 59.27
N PHE A 327 10.53 11.12 59.66
CA PHE A 327 9.33 11.38 60.45
C PHE A 327 9.76 11.34 61.91
N GLU A 328 9.87 12.50 62.57
CA GLU A 328 10.03 12.52 64.03
C GLU A 328 8.71 12.10 64.68
N ASP A 329 8.80 11.08 65.53
CA ASP A 329 7.73 10.62 66.41
C ASP A 329 7.34 11.72 67.39
N TRP A 330 6.11 12.19 67.26
CA TRP A 330 5.47 13.06 68.25
C TRP A 330 4.89 12.18 69.36
N ARG A 331 5.57 12.12 70.52
CA ARG A 331 4.94 11.74 71.80
C ARG A 331 5.23 12.77 72.88
N ASP A 332 4.12 13.24 73.44
CA ASP A 332 3.87 14.10 74.59
C ASP A 332 4.90 14.13 75.74
N GLY A 333 5.02 15.31 76.37
CA GLY A 333 4.90 15.37 77.84
C GLY A 333 5.71 16.42 78.61
N ARG A 334 5.01 17.50 79.00
CA ARG A 334 5.11 18.24 80.29
C ARG A 334 6.39 19.01 80.69
N GLY A 335 6.17 20.30 80.98
CA GLY A 335 6.52 20.91 82.28
C GLY A 335 7.86 21.67 82.38
N PRO A 336 7.99 22.60 83.35
CA PRO A 336 8.47 23.96 83.06
C PRO A 336 9.84 24.31 83.67
N GLY A 337 10.50 25.33 83.10
CA GLY A 337 11.34 26.23 83.90
C GLY A 337 12.72 26.61 83.35
N ARG A 338 13.11 27.82 83.76
CA ARG A 338 14.43 28.46 83.83
C ARG A 338 14.98 29.27 82.65
N GLN A 339 15.14 30.55 82.99
CA GLN A 339 16.00 31.59 82.42
C GLN A 339 17.44 31.11 82.19
N SER A 340 18.09 31.60 81.13
CA SER A 340 19.45 32.14 81.22
C SER A 340 19.82 32.99 80.00
N PHE A 341 20.59 34.04 80.31
CA PHE A 341 21.18 35.06 79.45
C PHE A 341 22.33 34.55 78.56
N GLY A 342 22.67 35.38 77.55
CA GLY A 342 23.95 35.42 76.83
C GLY A 342 23.77 35.07 75.34
N GLY A 343 24.13 35.88 74.35
CA GLY A 343 25.10 36.96 74.26
C GLY A 343 25.99 36.68 73.03
N GLY A 344 26.16 37.67 72.14
CA GLY A 344 27.32 37.72 71.23
C GLY A 344 27.06 37.48 69.74
N GLY A 345 26.87 38.59 69.01
CA GLY A 345 27.64 38.97 67.81
C GLY A 345 27.83 37.98 66.65
N SER A 346 27.39 38.38 65.45
CA SER A 346 28.33 38.77 64.39
C SER A 346 27.63 39.29 63.13
N ARG A 347 28.33 40.22 62.50
CA ARG A 347 28.05 40.93 61.26
C ARG A 347 28.06 40.00 60.04
N GLY A 348 27.38 40.44 58.98
CA GLY A 348 27.45 39.95 57.60
C GLY A 348 26.04 39.89 57.04
N GLY A 349 25.57 40.84 56.24
CA GLY A 349 26.17 41.25 54.98
C GLY A 349 25.34 40.63 53.85
N GLY A 350 24.53 41.48 53.18
CA GLY A 350 23.98 41.33 51.82
C GLY A 350 23.54 39.95 51.32
N GLY A 351 22.24 39.80 51.04
CA GLY A 351 21.74 38.64 50.29
C GLY A 351 20.23 38.67 50.03
N GLY A 352 19.73 39.74 49.40
CA GLY A 352 18.38 39.76 48.86
C GLY A 352 18.23 38.70 47.78
N GLY A 353 17.51 37.62 48.07
CA GLY A 353 17.24 36.56 47.08
C GLY A 353 16.36 35.40 47.56
N GLY A 354 16.29 35.10 48.88
CA GLY A 354 15.57 33.94 49.41
C GLY A 354 14.08 34.13 49.73
N GLY A 355 13.58 35.38 49.80
CA GLY A 355 12.24 35.68 50.30
C GLY A 355 11.07 35.27 49.39
N ARG A 356 11.31 35.08 48.09
CA ARG A 356 10.28 34.63 47.15
C ARG A 356 10.00 33.12 47.28
N HIS A 357 11.04 32.30 47.45
CA HIS A 357 10.89 30.85 47.59
C HIS A 357 10.14 30.48 48.88
N HIS A 358 10.48 31.04 50.03
CA HIS A 358 9.80 30.73 51.30
C HIS A 358 8.31 31.14 51.31
N LYS A 359 7.95 32.30 50.71
CA LYS A 359 6.55 32.72 50.54
C LYS A 359 5.78 31.79 49.59
N LEU A 360 6.42 31.32 48.51
CA LEU A 360 5.84 30.34 47.59
C LEU A 360 5.61 28.99 48.28
N THR A 361 6.56 28.51 49.07
CA THR A 361 6.41 27.23 49.80
C THR A 361 5.30 27.29 50.85
N ALA A 362 5.21 28.38 51.62
CA ALA A 362 4.15 28.57 52.61
C ALA A 362 2.75 28.73 51.98
N THR A 363 2.65 29.42 50.84
CA THR A 363 1.37 29.57 50.12
C THR A 363 0.92 28.25 49.48
N LEU A 364 1.85 27.43 48.97
CA LEU A 364 1.55 26.08 48.48
C LEU A 364 1.10 25.13 49.60
N HIS A 365 1.76 25.16 50.76
CA HIS A 365 1.38 24.34 51.91
C HIS A 365 0.00 24.70 52.47
N ASN A 366 -0.32 26.00 52.54
CA ASN A 366 -1.65 26.47 52.93
C ASN A 366 -2.74 26.07 51.92
N ARG A 367 -2.46 26.13 50.61
CA ARG A 367 -3.40 25.66 49.57
C ARG A 367 -3.62 24.16 49.62
N ALA A 368 -2.56 23.37 49.85
CA ALA A 368 -2.66 21.92 50.01
C ALA A 368 -3.51 21.54 51.23
N SER A 369 -3.30 22.24 52.35
CA SER A 369 -4.08 22.04 53.59
C SER A 369 -5.54 22.43 53.44
N GLN A 370 -5.85 23.51 52.71
CA GLN A 370 -7.21 23.91 52.39
C GLN A 370 -7.92 22.91 51.47
N SER A 371 -7.24 22.42 50.43
CA SER A 371 -7.77 21.40 49.53
C SER A 371 -8.14 20.11 50.27
N SER A 372 -7.25 19.64 51.16
CA SER A 372 -7.48 18.45 52.00
C SER A 372 -8.72 18.59 52.89
N ARG A 373 -8.90 19.75 53.53
CA ARG A 373 -10.09 20.05 54.35
C ARG A 373 -11.38 20.09 53.53
N GLN A 374 -11.32 20.65 52.32
CA GLN A 374 -12.46 20.66 51.41
C GLN A 374 -12.84 19.24 50.97
N THR A 375 -11.88 18.40 50.59
CA THR A 375 -12.13 16.98 50.27
C THR A 375 -12.71 16.21 51.45
N ALA A 376 -12.23 16.43 52.67
CA ALA A 376 -12.76 15.78 53.86
C ALA A 376 -14.22 16.21 54.14
N ALA A 377 -14.53 17.51 54.00
CA ALA A 377 -15.88 18.01 54.15
C ALA A 377 -16.86 17.44 53.12
N ALA A 378 -16.45 17.34 51.84
CA ALA A 378 -17.26 16.70 50.81
C ALA A 378 -17.49 15.22 51.06
N LEU A 379 -16.50 14.51 51.61
CA LEU A 379 -16.64 13.09 51.94
C LEU A 379 -17.63 12.87 53.09
N LEU A 380 -17.60 13.73 54.11
CA LEU A 380 -18.60 13.73 55.17
C LEU A 380 -20.00 14.05 54.66
N GLN A 381 -20.11 15.03 53.74
CA GLN A 381 -21.38 15.39 53.11
C GLN A 381 -21.91 14.28 52.19
N TYR A 382 -21.03 13.56 51.49
CA TYR A 382 -21.41 12.38 50.71
C TYR A 382 -21.97 11.27 51.62
N CYS A 383 -21.33 10.99 52.74
CA CYS A 383 -21.82 9.99 53.70
C CYS A 383 -23.20 10.35 54.27
N SER A 384 -23.56 11.63 54.37
CA SER A 384 -24.86 12.07 54.87
C SER A 384 -25.94 12.19 53.80
N THR A 385 -25.58 12.53 52.56
CA THR A 385 -26.55 12.80 51.48
C THR A 385 -26.65 11.68 50.44
N GLY A 386 -25.65 10.79 50.36
CA GLY A 386 -25.50 9.78 49.31
C GLY A 386 -25.18 10.34 47.92
N ASP A 387 -24.98 11.66 47.79
CA ASP A 387 -24.83 12.33 46.50
C ASP A 387 -23.37 12.44 46.07
N ALA A 388 -22.96 11.60 45.11
CA ALA A 388 -21.59 11.57 44.58
C ALA A 388 -21.18 12.87 43.86
N ARG A 389 -22.13 13.74 43.51
CA ARG A 389 -21.84 15.02 42.84
C ARG A 389 -20.96 15.93 43.68
N VAL A 390 -21.07 15.89 45.01
CA VAL A 390 -20.29 16.73 45.93
C VAL A 390 -18.81 16.33 45.90
N LEU A 391 -18.51 15.02 45.84
CA LEU A 391 -17.14 14.51 45.70
C LEU A 391 -16.53 14.87 44.34
N LEU A 392 -17.28 14.61 43.27
CA LEU A 392 -16.87 14.91 41.90
C LEU A 392 -16.68 16.43 41.67
N ALA A 393 -17.47 17.25 42.36
CA ALA A 393 -17.33 18.70 42.36
C ALA A 393 -16.03 19.17 43.01
N ILE A 394 -15.34 18.42 43.86
CA ILE A 394 -14.02 18.85 44.35
C ILE A 394 -12.92 18.39 43.40
N GLN A 395 -13.07 17.18 42.85
CA GLN A 395 -12.09 16.55 41.96
C GLN A 395 -12.38 16.78 40.47
N ARG A 396 -12.97 17.92 40.11
CA ARG A 396 -13.43 18.23 38.73
C ARG A 396 -12.33 18.10 37.67
N HIS A 397 -11.08 18.37 38.05
CA HIS A 397 -9.91 18.25 37.17
C HIS A 397 -9.63 16.79 36.73
N LEU A 398 -10.06 15.80 37.51
CA LEU A 398 -9.92 14.38 37.16
C LEU A 398 -10.92 13.95 36.08
N CYS A 399 -12.03 14.65 35.92
CA CYS A 399 -13.05 14.33 34.91
C CYS A 399 -12.58 14.53 33.47
N GLY A 400 -11.47 15.26 33.25
CA GLY A 400 -10.86 15.48 31.94
C GLY A 400 -9.62 14.63 31.64
N ILE A 401 -9.19 13.76 32.58
CA ILE A 401 -8.05 12.88 32.36
C ILE A 401 -8.41 11.81 31.35
N GLN A 402 -7.49 11.50 30.45
CA GLN A 402 -7.65 10.47 29.42
C GLN A 402 -6.85 9.22 29.80
N ASP A 403 -7.40 8.05 29.49
CA ASP A 403 -6.71 6.77 29.61
C ASP A 403 -5.78 6.48 28.41
N SER A 404 -5.26 5.26 28.30
CA SER A 404 -4.39 4.84 27.18
C SER A 404 -5.07 4.89 25.80
N ASN A 405 -6.40 4.93 25.74
CA ASN A 405 -7.19 5.03 24.52
C ASN A 405 -7.67 6.46 24.25
N GLY A 406 -7.31 7.40 25.11
CA GLY A 406 -7.81 8.77 25.03
C GLY A 406 -9.19 8.95 25.65
N ASP A 407 -9.74 7.93 26.32
CA ASP A 407 -11.11 7.96 26.85
C ASP A 407 -11.13 8.69 28.20
N THR A 408 -12.01 9.68 28.33
CA THR A 408 -12.28 10.35 29.60
C THR A 408 -13.22 9.51 30.48
N PRO A 409 -13.34 9.77 31.80
CA PRO A 409 -14.33 9.10 32.65
C PRO A 409 -15.76 9.13 32.09
N LEU A 410 -16.11 10.18 31.33
CA LEU A 410 -17.41 10.27 30.66
C LEU A 410 -17.52 9.29 29.47
N HIS A 411 -16.45 9.09 28.69
CA HIS A 411 -16.42 8.07 27.63
C HIS A 411 -16.63 6.68 28.23
N LEU A 412 -15.88 6.34 29.28
CA LEU A 412 -15.99 5.04 29.95
C LEU A 412 -17.39 4.80 30.54
N ALA A 413 -17.98 5.81 31.18
CA ALA A 413 -19.33 5.71 31.73
C ALA A 413 -20.37 5.42 30.62
N ILE A 414 -20.21 6.01 29.44
CA ILE A 414 -21.06 5.79 28.26
C ILE A 414 -20.82 4.39 27.67
N ILE A 415 -19.57 3.96 27.51
CA ILE A 415 -19.21 2.62 27.00
C ILE A 415 -19.84 1.53 27.89
N HIS A 416 -19.79 1.71 29.21
CA HIS A 416 -20.36 0.79 30.18
C HIS A 416 -21.86 1.03 30.48
N GLN A 417 -22.51 1.94 29.75
CA GLN A 417 -23.95 2.24 29.81
C GLN A 417 -24.47 2.62 31.22
N GLN A 418 -23.63 3.30 32.02
CA GLN A 418 -23.95 3.66 33.40
C GLN A 418 -24.75 4.97 33.48
N THR A 419 -26.03 4.93 33.15
CA THR A 419 -26.88 6.14 33.00
C THR A 419 -26.92 7.03 34.25
N GLY A 420 -26.91 6.44 35.46
CA GLY A 420 -26.89 7.21 36.71
C GLY A 420 -25.59 8.00 36.92
N VAL A 421 -24.45 7.36 36.64
CA VAL A 421 -23.13 7.99 36.73
C VAL A 421 -22.99 9.09 35.66
N ILE A 422 -23.45 8.84 34.44
CA ILE A 422 -23.43 9.81 33.34
C ILE A 422 -24.20 11.09 33.72
N GLN A 423 -25.41 10.95 34.28
CA GLN A 423 -26.21 12.11 34.70
C GLN A 423 -25.52 12.92 35.81
N GLN A 424 -24.93 12.24 36.80
CA GLN A 424 -24.20 12.90 37.88
C GLN A 424 -22.97 13.64 37.34
N LEU A 425 -22.17 13.02 36.46
CA LEU A 425 -21.02 13.64 35.81
C LEU A 425 -21.43 14.87 35.01
N ILE A 426 -22.44 14.76 34.14
CA ILE A 426 -22.91 15.89 33.32
C ILE A 426 -23.42 17.04 34.20
N HIS A 427 -24.18 16.75 35.26
CA HIS A 427 -24.67 17.78 36.18
C HIS A 427 -23.53 18.48 36.93
N THR A 428 -22.45 17.78 37.29
CA THR A 428 -21.27 18.41 37.90
C THR A 428 -20.47 19.26 36.92
N LEU A 429 -20.43 18.86 35.64
CA LEU A 429 -19.75 19.59 34.57
C LEU A 429 -20.50 20.87 34.17
N LEU A 430 -21.84 20.84 34.15
CA LEU A 430 -22.68 22.00 33.81
C LEU A 430 -22.61 23.14 34.83
N ASN A 431 -22.40 22.81 36.11
CA ASN A 431 -22.21 23.80 37.19
C ASN A 431 -20.83 24.47 37.16
N SER A 432 -19.97 24.13 36.18
CA SER A 432 -18.61 24.61 36.03
C SER A 432 -18.44 25.38 34.72
N GLN A 433 -17.55 26.37 34.69
CA GLN A 433 -17.27 27.19 33.50
C GLN A 433 -16.49 26.43 32.39
N GLN A 434 -16.20 25.14 32.56
CA GLN A 434 -15.39 24.32 31.64
C GLN A 434 -16.28 23.42 30.76
N GLN A 435 -17.00 24.02 29.81
CA GLN A 435 -17.84 23.29 28.83
C GLN A 435 -17.01 22.43 27.84
N ASN A 436 -15.69 22.63 27.75
CA ASN A 436 -14.82 21.93 26.80
C ASN A 436 -14.63 20.43 27.09
N ILE A 437 -14.87 19.97 28.32
CA ILE A 437 -14.68 18.55 28.69
C ILE A 437 -15.71 17.64 27.99
N LEU A 438 -16.93 18.13 27.77
CA LEU A 438 -18.01 17.40 27.09
C LEU A 438 -17.70 17.10 25.62
N ASN A 439 -16.75 17.83 25.03
CA ASN A 439 -16.37 17.76 23.62
C ASN A 439 -14.95 17.21 23.42
N THR A 440 -14.32 16.69 24.48
CA THR A 440 -12.96 16.13 24.39
C THR A 440 -12.98 14.86 23.54
N PRO A 441 -12.17 14.76 22.48
CA PRO A 441 -12.10 13.56 21.65
C PRO A 441 -11.14 12.50 22.22
N ASN A 442 -11.43 11.22 22.02
CA ASN A 442 -10.49 10.12 22.27
C ASN A 442 -9.50 9.90 21.10
N HIS A 443 -8.66 8.85 21.15
CA HIS A 443 -7.69 8.56 20.08
C HIS A 443 -8.33 8.24 18.71
N LEU A 444 -9.63 7.91 18.67
CA LEU A 444 -10.42 7.73 17.45
C LEU A 444 -11.15 9.02 17.02
N GLN A 445 -10.81 10.15 17.64
CA GLN A 445 -11.50 11.44 17.50
C GLN A 445 -12.99 11.40 17.87
N GLN A 446 -13.43 10.37 18.60
CA GLN A 446 -14.82 10.24 19.00
C GLN A 446 -15.05 11.06 20.27
N THR A 447 -16.10 11.86 20.25
CA THR A 447 -16.59 12.57 21.45
C THR A 447 -17.54 11.68 22.25
N PRO A 448 -17.86 12.04 23.51
CA PRO A 448 -18.88 11.33 24.29
C PRO A 448 -20.22 11.18 23.55
N LEU A 449 -20.59 12.18 22.73
CA LEU A 449 -21.80 12.13 21.90
C LEU A 449 -21.71 11.06 20.79
N HIS A 450 -20.54 10.88 20.16
CA HIS A 450 -20.35 9.80 19.17
C HIS A 450 -20.53 8.42 19.80
N LEU A 451 -19.99 8.20 21.00
CA LEU A 451 -20.13 6.93 21.72
C LEU A 451 -21.57 6.69 22.17
N ALA A 452 -22.28 7.73 22.62
CA ALA A 452 -23.68 7.61 23.03
C ALA A 452 -24.59 7.18 21.86
N VAL A 453 -24.31 7.68 20.64
CA VAL A 453 -25.01 7.26 19.42
C VAL A 453 -24.62 5.85 19.02
N THR A 454 -23.33 5.52 19.05
CA THR A 454 -22.82 4.17 18.69
C THR A 454 -23.40 3.09 19.60
N THR A 455 -23.57 3.39 20.89
CA THR A 455 -24.17 2.51 21.89
C THR A 455 -25.71 2.59 21.95
N ARG A 456 -26.35 3.39 21.08
CA ARG A 456 -27.82 3.54 20.96
C ARG A 456 -28.54 4.04 22.22
N GLN A 457 -27.88 4.89 23.00
CA GLN A 457 -28.40 5.40 24.27
C GLN A 457 -29.19 6.72 24.11
N VAL A 458 -30.46 6.62 23.71
CA VAL A 458 -31.34 7.78 23.42
C VAL A 458 -31.39 8.82 24.56
N LYS A 459 -31.57 8.36 25.80
CA LYS A 459 -31.65 9.25 26.98
C LYS A 459 -30.34 10.00 27.22
N VAL A 460 -29.21 9.35 27.01
CA VAL A 460 -27.88 9.95 27.19
C VAL A 460 -27.60 10.97 26.10
N VAL A 461 -27.98 10.69 24.85
CA VAL A 461 -27.89 11.63 23.73
C VAL A 461 -28.66 12.92 24.04
N GLU A 462 -29.91 12.81 24.52
CA GLU A 462 -30.71 13.98 24.88
C GLU A 462 -30.09 14.80 26.02
N VAL A 463 -29.58 14.13 27.06
CA VAL A 463 -28.92 14.80 28.19
C VAL A 463 -27.62 15.49 27.75
N LEU A 464 -26.79 14.87 26.90
CA LEU A 464 -25.57 15.46 26.37
C LEU A 464 -25.84 16.68 25.49
N LEU A 465 -26.86 16.61 24.63
CA LEU A 465 -27.25 17.73 23.76
C LEU A 465 -27.78 18.92 24.57
N ARG A 466 -28.61 18.66 25.59
CA ARG A 466 -29.06 19.70 26.54
C ARG A 466 -27.89 20.30 27.33
N ALA A 467 -26.85 19.52 27.58
CA ALA A 467 -25.65 19.96 28.26
C ALA A 467 -24.69 20.78 27.36
N GLY A 468 -25.01 20.98 26.07
CA GLY A 468 -24.19 21.77 25.15
C GLY A 468 -23.11 20.97 24.41
N ALA A 469 -23.24 19.63 24.33
CA ALA A 469 -22.37 18.84 23.46
C ALA A 469 -22.49 19.28 22.00
N ASN A 470 -21.36 19.45 21.31
CA ASN A 470 -21.32 19.97 19.95
C ASN A 470 -21.50 18.81 18.93
N PRO A 471 -22.59 18.78 18.14
CA PRO A 471 -22.83 17.74 17.15
C PRO A 471 -22.04 17.93 15.84
N SER A 472 -21.30 19.04 15.67
CA SER A 472 -20.50 19.29 14.46
C SER A 472 -19.12 18.63 14.47
N LEU A 473 -18.67 18.14 15.62
CA LEU A 473 -17.38 17.46 15.73
C LEU A 473 -17.41 16.14 14.96
N LEU A 474 -16.29 15.79 14.35
CA LEU A 474 -16.14 14.64 13.48
C LEU A 474 -15.23 13.60 14.11
N ASP A 475 -15.53 12.33 13.87
CA ASP A 475 -14.63 11.22 14.21
C ASP A 475 -13.48 11.07 13.18
N LYS A 476 -12.64 10.05 13.38
CA LYS A 476 -11.51 9.74 12.50
C LYS A 476 -11.89 9.48 11.03
N ASP A 477 -13.13 9.04 10.76
CA ASP A 477 -13.65 8.81 9.42
C ASP A 477 -14.33 10.07 8.84
N GLY A 478 -14.28 11.20 9.56
CA GLY A 478 -14.94 12.44 9.18
C GLY A 478 -16.45 12.39 9.40
N ARG A 479 -16.95 11.46 10.22
CA ARG A 479 -18.39 11.29 10.48
C ARG A 479 -18.80 12.10 11.70
N SER A 480 -19.88 12.86 11.54
CA SER A 480 -20.57 13.45 12.69
C SER A 480 -21.46 12.42 13.41
N PRO A 481 -21.95 12.70 14.63
CA PRO A 481 -22.89 11.82 15.31
C PRO A 481 -24.16 11.55 14.49
N LEU A 482 -24.55 12.47 13.60
CA LEU A 482 -25.66 12.29 12.68
C LEU A 482 -25.38 11.20 11.63
N HIS A 483 -24.15 11.15 11.09
CA HIS A 483 -23.72 10.10 10.18
C HIS A 483 -23.74 8.73 10.87
N LEU A 484 -23.29 8.66 12.14
CA LEU A 484 -23.30 7.40 12.90
C LEU A 484 -24.73 6.91 13.19
N ALA A 485 -25.65 7.81 13.56
CA ALA A 485 -27.06 7.46 13.76
C ALA A 485 -27.71 6.93 12.47
N ALA A 486 -27.43 7.58 11.33
CA ALA A 486 -27.88 7.14 10.02
C ALA A 486 -27.29 5.79 9.61
N LEU A 487 -25.99 5.58 9.84
CA LEU A 487 -25.29 4.32 9.58
C LEU A 487 -25.75 3.17 10.50
N ALA A 488 -26.21 3.47 11.70
CA ALA A 488 -26.78 2.49 12.62
C ALA A 488 -28.24 2.12 12.27
N GLY A 489 -28.91 2.93 11.44
CA GLY A 489 -30.35 2.81 11.17
C GLY A 489 -31.23 3.14 12.37
N ASP A 490 -30.70 3.89 13.35
CA ASP A 490 -31.38 4.13 14.62
C ASP A 490 -32.19 5.43 14.58
N SER A 491 -33.48 5.31 14.25
CA SER A 491 -34.40 6.46 14.23
C SER A 491 -34.63 7.06 15.63
N ALA A 492 -34.41 6.29 16.70
CA ALA A 492 -34.70 6.73 18.07
C ALA A 492 -33.63 7.70 18.59
N THR A 493 -32.35 7.49 18.26
CA THR A 493 -31.27 8.44 18.57
C THR A 493 -31.20 9.59 17.56
N LEU A 494 -31.56 9.32 16.30
CA LEU A 494 -31.59 10.32 15.23
C LEU A 494 -32.60 11.45 15.51
N ARG A 495 -33.77 11.15 16.07
CA ARG A 495 -34.83 12.15 16.33
C ARG A 495 -34.40 13.21 17.35
N PRO A 496 -33.85 12.90 18.54
CA PRO A 496 -33.31 13.88 19.46
C PRO A 496 -32.15 14.71 18.88
N LEU A 497 -31.27 14.08 18.08
CA LEU A 497 -30.19 14.79 17.38
C LEU A 497 -30.77 15.84 16.44
N LEU A 498 -31.68 15.47 15.55
CA LEU A 498 -32.34 16.38 14.60
C LEU A 498 -33.16 17.47 15.29
N ALA A 499 -33.83 17.15 16.40
CA ALA A 499 -34.60 18.14 17.16
C ALA A 499 -33.72 19.21 17.86
N HIS A 500 -32.49 18.85 18.28
CA HIS A 500 -31.55 19.78 18.91
C HIS A 500 -30.59 20.44 17.91
N LEU A 501 -30.54 19.95 16.66
CA LEU A 501 -29.90 20.59 15.51
C LEU A 501 -30.74 21.79 15.07
N GLY A 502 -30.76 22.87 15.87
CA GLY A 502 -31.40 24.14 15.48
C GLY A 502 -30.71 24.80 14.26
N GLU A 503 -31.06 26.04 13.93
CA GLU A 503 -30.57 26.75 12.73
C GLU A 503 -29.02 26.77 12.61
N ARG A 504 -28.30 26.82 13.73
CA ARG A 504 -26.82 26.84 13.77
C ARG A 504 -26.16 25.60 13.15
N HIS A 505 -26.83 24.45 13.17
CA HIS A 505 -26.26 23.18 12.72
C HIS A 505 -27.08 22.49 11.62
N ALA A 506 -28.04 23.19 11.02
CA ALA A 506 -28.87 22.66 9.93
C ALA A 506 -28.05 22.17 8.73
N HIS A 507 -26.86 22.74 8.50
CA HIS A 507 -25.93 22.33 7.43
C HIS A 507 -25.35 20.91 7.64
N LEU A 508 -25.33 20.40 8.87
CA LEU A 508 -24.76 19.07 9.18
C LEU A 508 -25.52 17.92 8.51
N VAL A 509 -26.80 18.12 8.20
CA VAL A 509 -27.65 17.15 7.49
C VAL A 509 -27.16 16.89 6.06
N ASN A 510 -26.45 17.86 5.48
CA ASN A 510 -25.94 17.83 4.10
C ASN A 510 -24.40 17.77 4.02
N THR A 511 -23.73 17.61 5.17
CA THR A 511 -22.26 17.51 5.21
C THR A 511 -21.85 16.10 4.80
N ALA A 512 -20.73 15.95 4.09
CA ALA A 512 -20.21 14.64 3.70
C ALA A 512 -19.09 14.17 4.64
N ASP A 513 -18.99 12.85 4.83
CA ASP A 513 -17.85 12.22 5.51
C ASP A 513 -16.59 12.18 4.62
N PHE A 514 -15.46 11.66 5.13
CA PHE A 514 -14.23 11.52 4.32
C PHE A 514 -14.37 10.52 3.16
N HIS A 515 -15.45 9.75 3.10
CA HIS A 515 -15.78 8.92 1.96
C HIS A 515 -16.67 9.64 0.93
N GLY A 516 -17.03 10.90 1.18
CA GLY A 516 -17.89 11.68 0.29
C GLY A 516 -19.37 11.33 0.41
N LEU A 517 -19.78 10.65 1.50
CA LEU A 517 -21.15 10.22 1.74
C LEU A 517 -21.82 11.16 2.73
N GLN A 518 -23.04 11.59 2.40
CA GLN A 518 -23.90 12.34 3.32
C GLN A 518 -24.66 11.39 4.26
N PRO A 519 -25.23 11.87 5.39
CA PRO A 519 -26.03 11.05 6.29
C PRO A 519 -27.17 10.33 5.56
N LEU A 520 -27.78 11.00 4.55
CA LEU A 520 -28.82 10.40 3.71
C LEU A 520 -28.31 9.17 2.94
N HIS A 521 -27.11 9.24 2.36
CA HIS A 521 -26.48 8.12 1.64
C HIS A 521 -26.22 6.92 2.56
N LEU A 522 -25.82 7.18 3.81
CA LEU A 522 -25.56 6.13 4.81
C LEU A 522 -26.85 5.46 5.28
N ALA A 523 -27.94 6.22 5.45
CA ALA A 523 -29.25 5.68 5.85
C ALA A 523 -29.84 4.72 4.81
N VAL A 524 -29.60 4.98 3.52
CA VAL A 524 -30.05 4.09 2.42
C VAL A 524 -29.42 2.70 2.53
N ARG A 525 -28.12 2.60 2.88
CA ARG A 525 -27.39 1.31 2.94
C ARG A 525 -27.89 0.35 4.02
N ARG A 526 -28.72 0.80 4.96
CA ARG A 526 -29.13 0.05 6.16
C ARG A 526 -30.63 -0.18 6.25
N ASP A 527 -31.36 0.07 5.16
CA ASP A 527 -32.81 -0.09 5.07
C ASP A 527 -33.59 0.70 6.14
N GLY A 528 -33.05 1.87 6.51
CA GLY A 528 -33.65 2.72 7.54
C GLY A 528 -34.74 3.63 6.98
N GLU A 529 -35.88 3.09 6.54
CA GLU A 529 -36.98 3.92 5.97
C GLU A 529 -37.38 5.07 6.90
N ARG A 530 -37.46 4.80 8.21
CA ARG A 530 -37.78 5.82 9.22
C ARG A 530 -36.68 6.89 9.34
N CYS A 531 -35.41 6.50 9.23
CA CYS A 531 -34.29 7.45 9.22
C CYS A 531 -34.27 8.32 7.97
N LEU A 532 -34.61 7.75 6.80
CA LEU A 532 -34.72 8.48 5.55
C LEU A 532 -35.82 9.53 5.60
N ARG A 533 -37.01 9.18 6.09
CA ARG A 533 -38.12 10.13 6.25
C ARG A 533 -37.73 11.29 7.18
N LEU A 534 -37.13 10.99 8.33
CA LEU A 534 -36.69 12.01 9.30
C LEU A 534 -35.61 12.94 8.72
N LEU A 535 -34.64 12.41 7.98
CA LEU A 535 -33.59 13.24 7.34
C LEU A 535 -34.19 14.17 6.27
N VAL A 536 -35.15 13.68 5.48
CA VAL A 536 -35.82 14.47 4.44
C VAL A 536 -36.70 15.57 5.06
N GLU A 537 -37.45 15.25 6.11
CA GLU A 537 -38.25 16.23 6.87
C GLU A 537 -37.39 17.37 7.44
N CYS A 538 -36.14 17.07 7.81
CA CYS A 538 -35.18 18.04 8.31
C CYS A 538 -34.31 18.73 7.24
N GLY A 539 -34.67 18.62 5.96
CA GLY A 539 -34.02 19.37 4.87
C GLY A 539 -32.78 18.71 4.25
N ALA A 540 -32.65 17.38 4.34
CA ALA A 540 -31.65 16.65 3.57
C ALA A 540 -31.88 16.77 2.05
N LYS A 541 -30.83 17.13 1.30
CA LYS A 541 -30.86 17.22 -0.16
C LYS A 541 -30.87 15.82 -0.77
N ILE A 542 -32.04 15.39 -1.25
CA ILE A 542 -32.25 14.05 -1.81
C ILE A 542 -31.38 13.79 -3.05
N ASN A 543 -31.18 14.81 -3.88
CA ASN A 543 -30.45 14.70 -5.15
C ASN A 543 -28.98 15.09 -5.04
N ALA A 544 -28.43 15.23 -3.84
CA ALA A 544 -27.01 15.53 -3.70
C ALA A 544 -26.17 14.33 -4.17
N PRO A 545 -25.17 14.53 -5.05
CA PRO A 545 -24.28 13.46 -5.47
C PRO A 545 -23.24 13.15 -4.39
N GLU A 546 -22.88 11.88 -4.20
CA GLU A 546 -21.67 11.53 -3.44
C GLU A 546 -20.40 12.00 -4.17
N GLN A 547 -19.36 12.34 -3.41
CA GLN A 547 -18.15 12.94 -3.97
C GLN A 547 -17.27 11.97 -4.78
N LYS A 548 -17.48 10.65 -4.67
CA LYS A 548 -16.65 9.63 -5.33
C LYS A 548 -17.12 9.28 -6.74
N SER A 549 -18.37 8.83 -6.88
CA SER A 549 -18.93 8.41 -8.17
C SER A 549 -20.00 9.36 -8.71
N GLY A 550 -20.37 10.39 -7.97
CA GLY A 550 -21.51 11.24 -8.31
C GLY A 550 -22.86 10.55 -8.09
N SER A 551 -22.89 9.39 -7.41
CA SER A 551 -24.13 8.65 -7.14
C SER A 551 -25.03 9.42 -6.18
N THR A 552 -26.28 9.64 -6.57
CA THR A 552 -27.31 10.17 -5.66
C THR A 552 -27.83 9.07 -4.73
N ALA A 553 -28.60 9.45 -3.70
CA ALA A 553 -29.27 8.51 -2.80
C ALA A 553 -30.11 7.46 -3.55
N LEU A 554 -30.73 7.81 -4.69
CA LEU A 554 -31.50 6.88 -5.52
C LEU A 554 -30.63 5.82 -6.20
N HIS A 555 -29.45 6.20 -6.71
CA HIS A 555 -28.50 5.24 -7.29
C HIS A 555 -28.03 4.21 -6.27
N LEU A 556 -27.77 4.65 -5.03
CA LEU A 556 -27.41 3.76 -3.93
C LEU A 556 -28.59 2.86 -3.52
N ALA A 557 -29.80 3.40 -3.51
CA ALA A 557 -31.00 2.64 -3.13
C ALA A 557 -31.30 1.52 -4.13
N ILE A 558 -31.07 1.75 -5.41
CA ILE A 558 -31.20 0.73 -6.47
C ILE A 558 -30.20 -0.41 -6.30
N ARG A 559 -28.95 -0.11 -5.90
CA ARG A 559 -27.95 -1.15 -5.59
C ARG A 559 -28.38 -2.05 -4.43
N GLU A 560 -29.08 -1.49 -3.45
CA GLU A 560 -29.57 -2.20 -2.27
C GLU A 560 -31.03 -2.71 -2.41
N ASN A 561 -31.62 -2.66 -3.62
CA ASN A 561 -33.02 -3.03 -3.93
C ASN A 561 -34.12 -2.25 -3.18
N LEU A 562 -33.85 -1.01 -2.75
CA LEU A 562 -34.78 -0.16 -2.02
C LEU A 562 -35.39 0.92 -2.93
N PHE A 563 -36.64 0.76 -3.35
CA PHE A 563 -37.31 1.74 -4.22
C PHE A 563 -38.50 2.43 -3.54
N LYS A 564 -38.23 3.44 -2.71
CA LYS A 564 -39.27 4.28 -2.07
C LYS A 564 -38.83 5.72 -1.78
N LEU A 565 -37.93 6.29 -2.57
CA LEU A 565 -37.50 7.69 -2.43
C LEU A 565 -38.13 8.55 -3.53
N LYS A 566 -38.77 9.67 -3.14
CA LYS A 566 -39.20 10.74 -4.08
C LYS A 566 -37.99 11.55 -4.54
N ALA A 567 -37.06 10.89 -5.22
CA ALA A 567 -35.83 11.46 -5.75
C ALA A 567 -35.96 11.70 -7.27
N ASP A 568 -35.08 12.54 -7.81
CA ASP A 568 -35.00 12.70 -9.27
C ASP A 568 -34.51 11.40 -9.92
N VAL A 569 -35.40 10.82 -10.74
CA VAL A 569 -35.20 9.54 -11.43
C VAL A 569 -34.21 9.64 -12.60
N ASN A 570 -33.88 10.86 -13.03
CA ASN A 570 -33.02 11.12 -14.18
C ASN A 570 -31.67 11.75 -13.80
N ALA A 571 -31.34 11.85 -12.50
CA ALA A 571 -30.05 12.36 -12.07
C ALA A 571 -28.90 11.50 -12.63
N CYS A 572 -27.82 12.11 -13.09
CA CYS A 572 -26.67 11.38 -13.65
C CYS A 572 -25.50 11.32 -12.66
N THR A 573 -24.83 10.17 -12.63
CA THR A 573 -23.50 10.01 -12.00
C THR A 573 -22.40 10.73 -12.80
N TYR A 574 -21.17 10.79 -12.28
CA TYR A 574 -20.04 11.38 -13.01
C TYR A 574 -19.68 10.63 -14.32
N GLY A 575 -20.15 9.39 -14.50
CA GLY A 575 -20.00 8.63 -15.75
C GLY A 575 -21.25 8.67 -16.63
N GLY A 576 -22.16 9.64 -16.43
CA GLY A 576 -23.38 9.78 -17.21
C GLY A 576 -24.46 8.72 -16.94
N ASN A 577 -24.20 7.75 -16.05
CA ASN A 577 -25.19 6.71 -15.74
C ASN A 577 -26.35 7.28 -14.94
N THR A 578 -27.56 6.88 -15.33
CA THR A 578 -28.80 7.21 -14.65
C THR A 578 -29.23 6.04 -13.74
N PRO A 579 -30.19 6.25 -12.81
CA PRO A 579 -30.76 5.19 -12.00
C PRO A 579 -31.23 3.99 -12.84
N LEU A 580 -31.79 4.24 -14.03
CA LEU A 580 -32.26 3.22 -14.96
C LEU A 580 -31.11 2.41 -15.59
N HIS A 581 -29.96 3.03 -15.88
CA HIS A 581 -28.75 2.30 -16.32
C HIS A 581 -28.27 1.32 -15.23
N LEU A 582 -28.32 1.71 -13.96
CA LEU A 582 -27.95 0.82 -12.85
C LEU A 582 -28.95 -0.32 -12.68
N ALA A 583 -30.26 -0.06 -12.72
CA ALA A 583 -31.26 -1.11 -12.63
C ALA A 583 -31.17 -2.11 -13.80
N ALA A 584 -30.90 -1.62 -15.02
CA ALA A 584 -30.69 -2.45 -16.21
C ALA A 584 -29.42 -3.31 -16.10
N SER A 585 -28.31 -2.75 -15.61
CA SER A 585 -27.06 -3.51 -15.42
C SER A 585 -27.16 -4.56 -14.30
N LEU A 586 -27.96 -4.32 -13.26
CA LEU A 586 -28.28 -5.30 -12.22
C LEU A 586 -29.25 -6.39 -12.70
N GLY A 587 -29.87 -6.24 -13.87
CA GLY A 587 -30.81 -7.22 -14.41
C GLY A 587 -32.13 -7.34 -13.66
N SER A 588 -32.56 -6.28 -12.96
CA SER A 588 -33.79 -6.30 -12.15
C SER A 588 -34.97 -5.70 -12.92
N PRO A 589 -35.84 -6.52 -13.55
CA PRO A 589 -36.96 -6.01 -14.36
C PRO A 589 -37.98 -5.26 -13.51
N THR A 590 -38.14 -5.63 -12.24
CA THR A 590 -39.03 -4.96 -11.28
C THR A 590 -38.56 -3.53 -11.00
N LEU A 591 -37.26 -3.33 -10.75
CA LEU A 591 -36.70 -1.99 -10.55
C LEU A 591 -36.77 -1.13 -11.82
N CYS A 592 -36.49 -1.72 -12.99
CA CYS A 592 -36.65 -1.03 -14.27
C CYS A 592 -38.09 -0.59 -14.52
N SER A 593 -39.07 -1.47 -14.29
CA SER A 593 -40.49 -1.14 -14.45
C SER A 593 -40.93 -0.04 -13.49
N MET A 594 -40.47 -0.08 -12.23
CA MET A 594 -40.80 0.97 -11.25
C MET A 594 -40.15 2.32 -11.60
N LEU A 595 -38.92 2.34 -12.08
CA LEU A 595 -38.25 3.57 -12.52
C LEU A 595 -38.90 4.19 -13.76
N VAL A 596 -39.29 3.36 -14.73
CA VAL A 596 -40.02 3.82 -15.93
C VAL A 596 -41.41 4.35 -15.54
N ALA A 597 -42.12 3.69 -14.62
CA ALA A 597 -43.40 4.18 -14.09
C ALA A 597 -43.24 5.51 -13.31
N ALA A 598 -42.09 5.73 -12.69
CA ALA A 598 -41.74 6.97 -12.01
C ALA A 598 -41.23 8.09 -12.95
N GLY A 599 -41.20 7.86 -14.27
CA GLY A 599 -40.84 8.88 -15.26
C GLY A 599 -39.37 8.88 -15.68
N ALA A 600 -38.63 7.78 -15.49
CA ALA A 600 -37.25 7.67 -15.95
C ALA A 600 -37.17 7.68 -17.49
N ASP A 601 -36.28 8.51 -18.04
CA ASP A 601 -36.04 8.56 -19.49
C ASP A 601 -35.20 7.36 -19.93
N LYS A 602 -35.77 6.60 -20.86
CA LYS A 602 -35.19 5.38 -21.44
C LYS A 602 -34.16 5.65 -22.54
N ASN A 603 -34.08 6.89 -23.03
CA ASN A 603 -33.22 7.29 -24.15
C ASN A 603 -31.98 8.07 -23.73
N MET A 604 -31.76 8.31 -22.43
CA MET A 604 -30.54 8.97 -21.97
C MET A 604 -29.33 8.05 -22.22
N GLU A 605 -28.26 8.62 -22.76
CA GLU A 605 -27.00 7.93 -23.01
C GLU A 605 -26.01 8.26 -21.87
N ASN A 606 -25.24 7.26 -21.44
CA ASN A 606 -24.14 7.46 -20.50
C ASN A 606 -22.84 7.91 -21.21
N ASP A 607 -21.74 8.10 -20.48
CA ASP A 607 -20.46 8.50 -21.10
C ASP A 607 -19.56 7.30 -21.48
N GLU A 608 -20.10 6.06 -21.46
CA GLU A 608 -19.37 4.85 -21.82
C GLU A 608 -19.33 4.67 -23.35
N PRO A 609 -18.14 4.57 -23.99
CA PRO A 609 -18.04 4.50 -25.44
C PRO A 609 -18.62 3.20 -26.01
N LEU A 610 -19.53 3.32 -26.98
CA LEU A 610 -20.29 2.21 -27.57
C LEU A 610 -19.46 1.12 -28.29
N PHE A 611 -18.20 1.37 -28.70
CA PHE A 611 -17.37 0.36 -29.39
C PHE A 611 -15.85 0.60 -29.22
N PHE A 612 -15.13 -0.44 -28.78
CA PHE A 612 -13.77 -0.70 -29.27
C PHE A 612 -13.90 -1.18 -30.72
N SER A 613 -13.79 -0.26 -31.68
CA SER A 613 -13.67 -0.64 -33.09
C SER A 613 -12.22 -1.01 -33.37
N SER A 614 -12.03 -2.28 -33.73
CA SER A 614 -10.84 -2.74 -34.43
C SER A 614 -10.86 -2.17 -35.85
N SER A 615 -10.09 -1.12 -36.11
CA SER A 615 -9.69 -0.63 -37.44
C SER A 615 -8.54 0.36 -37.20
N SER A 616 -7.29 0.04 -37.53
CA SER A 616 -6.73 0.16 -38.88
C SER A 616 -6.82 1.59 -39.40
N ASP A 617 -5.64 2.19 -39.56
CA ASP A 617 -5.29 3.37 -40.36
C ASP A 617 -5.64 4.75 -39.80
N GLU A 618 -4.57 5.51 -39.52
CA GLU A 618 -4.32 6.94 -39.84
C GLU A 618 -3.05 7.34 -39.07
N GLU A 619 -1.89 7.25 -39.72
CA GLU A 619 -1.21 8.34 -40.44
C GLU A 619 -0.55 9.38 -39.52
N GLU A 620 0.75 9.52 -39.73
CA GLU A 620 1.69 10.43 -39.09
C GLU A 620 1.32 11.91 -39.36
N SER A 621 1.58 12.78 -38.38
CA SER A 621 2.21 14.08 -38.64
C SER A 621 2.71 14.71 -37.34
N ASP A 622 4.03 14.64 -37.18
CA ASP A 622 4.99 15.60 -36.61
C ASP A 622 4.55 16.70 -35.61
N GLY A 623 5.29 16.72 -34.50
CA GLY A 623 6.15 17.86 -34.16
C GLY A 623 5.54 19.07 -33.43
N GLU A 624 5.83 19.17 -32.12
CA GLU A 624 6.63 20.25 -31.49
C GLU A 624 6.18 20.57 -30.05
N ALA A 625 7.20 20.87 -29.24
CA ALA A 625 7.12 21.20 -27.83
C ALA A 625 6.81 22.70 -27.61
N LEU A 626 6.07 23.04 -26.54
CA LEU A 626 6.52 23.86 -25.40
C LEU A 626 5.37 24.58 -24.66
N LYS A 627 5.54 24.59 -23.32
CA LYS A 627 5.19 25.59 -22.30
C LYS A 627 3.78 25.66 -21.69
N GLU A 628 3.84 25.65 -20.35
CA GLU A 628 2.86 26.16 -19.40
C GLU A 628 2.52 27.63 -19.68
N ASP A 629 1.26 28.01 -19.49
CA ASP A 629 0.89 29.16 -18.67
C ASP A 629 -0.60 29.13 -18.30
N THR A 630 -0.87 29.60 -17.09
CA THR A 630 -2.15 29.87 -16.43
C THR A 630 -2.98 30.94 -17.13
N GLU A 631 -4.29 30.76 -17.23
CA GLU A 631 -5.35 31.70 -16.77
C GLU A 631 -6.74 31.29 -17.28
N ALA A 632 -7.75 31.57 -16.45
CA ALA A 632 -9.15 31.27 -16.71
C ALA A 632 -9.88 32.50 -17.26
N VAL A 633 -10.45 32.44 -18.48
CA VAL A 633 -11.63 33.24 -18.89
C VAL A 633 -12.45 32.48 -19.95
N SER A 634 -13.76 32.68 -19.83
CA SER A 634 -14.94 32.14 -20.51
C SER A 634 -15.12 32.38 -22.02
N GLN A 635 -15.90 31.44 -22.62
CA GLN A 635 -16.69 31.45 -23.89
C GLN A 635 -16.05 30.84 -25.15
N PRO A 636 -16.83 30.40 -26.15
CA PRO A 636 -17.83 29.33 -26.16
C PRO A 636 -17.37 28.17 -27.10
N LEU A 637 -17.58 26.92 -26.71
CA LEU A 637 -17.13 25.77 -27.52
C LEU A 637 -18.07 25.50 -28.71
N ASN A 638 -17.46 25.53 -29.89
CA ASN A 638 -18.00 25.21 -31.23
C ASN A 638 -18.83 23.89 -31.28
N PRO A 639 -20.03 23.88 -31.90
CA PRO A 639 -20.95 22.73 -31.85
C PRO A 639 -20.73 21.72 -33.00
N ARG A 640 -19.50 21.22 -33.22
CA ARG A 640 -19.23 20.21 -34.28
C ARG A 640 -18.15 19.16 -33.96
N LYS A 641 -18.12 18.64 -32.74
CA LYS A 641 -17.56 17.31 -32.45
C LYS A 641 -18.67 16.47 -31.84
N ARG A 642 -19.25 15.53 -32.60
CA ARG A 642 -20.20 14.55 -32.06
C ARG A 642 -19.50 13.88 -30.87
N ARG A 643 -20.04 14.06 -29.66
CA ARG A 643 -19.68 13.23 -28.52
C ARG A 643 -19.92 11.78 -28.97
N ALA A 644 -18.96 10.89 -28.72
CA ALA A 644 -19.18 9.47 -28.94
C ALA A 644 -20.48 9.09 -28.23
N ALA A 645 -21.45 8.55 -28.97
CA ALA A 645 -22.71 8.14 -28.39
C ALA A 645 -22.45 7.07 -27.33
N GLY A 646 -23.17 7.14 -26.22
CA GLY A 646 -23.02 6.24 -25.09
C GLY A 646 -24.03 5.11 -25.09
N HIS A 647 -23.91 4.19 -24.13
CA HIS A 647 -24.92 3.14 -23.95
C HIS A 647 -26.22 3.72 -23.41
N THR A 648 -27.35 3.31 -23.97
CA THR A 648 -28.68 3.54 -23.34
C THR A 648 -28.97 2.44 -22.30
N PRO A 649 -29.92 2.66 -21.36
CA PRO A 649 -30.34 1.62 -20.43
C PRO A 649 -30.87 0.36 -21.14
N LEU A 650 -31.45 0.51 -22.33
CA LEU A 650 -31.94 -0.61 -23.13
C LEU A 650 -30.81 -1.45 -23.73
N ASP A 651 -29.69 -0.82 -24.10
CA ASP A 651 -28.51 -1.52 -24.62
C ASP A 651 -27.86 -2.38 -23.52
N LEU A 652 -27.79 -1.85 -22.30
CA LEU A 652 -27.28 -2.57 -21.13
C LEU A 652 -28.15 -3.78 -20.75
N ALA A 653 -29.48 -3.66 -20.89
CA ALA A 653 -30.41 -4.78 -20.64
C ALA A 653 -30.25 -5.93 -21.65
N LYS A 654 -29.81 -5.65 -22.89
CA LYS A 654 -29.62 -6.66 -23.95
C LYS A 654 -28.24 -7.34 -23.91
N CYS A 655 -27.24 -6.71 -23.30
CA CYS A 655 -25.83 -7.13 -23.31
C CYS A 655 -25.42 -8.10 -22.18
N GLN A 656 -26.34 -8.82 -21.52
CA GLN A 656 -26.03 -9.77 -20.43
C GLN A 656 -25.28 -11.05 -20.88
N LYS A 657 -24.08 -10.91 -21.44
CA LYS A 657 -23.02 -11.90 -21.35
C LYS A 657 -21.94 -11.33 -20.43
N GLU A 658 -22.05 -11.72 -19.17
CA GLU A 658 -21.08 -11.60 -18.07
C GLU A 658 -19.95 -10.56 -18.24
N ARG A 659 -20.16 -9.37 -17.67
CA ARG A 659 -19.06 -8.52 -17.18
C ARG A 659 -19.46 -7.94 -15.82
N PRO A 660 -18.84 -8.35 -14.70
CA PRO A 660 -18.87 -7.53 -13.51
C PRO A 660 -18.03 -6.28 -13.80
N LEU A 661 -18.69 -5.14 -13.93
CA LEU A 661 -18.00 -3.84 -13.92
C LEU A 661 -17.20 -3.75 -12.61
N GLY A 662 -15.90 -3.47 -12.73
CA GLY A 662 -14.93 -3.51 -11.65
C GLY A 662 -15.31 -2.59 -10.48
N LEU A 663 -15.94 -3.18 -9.45
CA LEU A 663 -16.14 -2.58 -8.14
C LEU A 663 -14.85 -2.75 -7.33
N GLY A 664 -13.92 -1.81 -7.50
CA GLY A 664 -12.79 -1.65 -6.60
C GLY A 664 -13.21 -1.03 -5.27
N LEU A 665 -13.86 -1.78 -4.38
CA LEU A 665 -13.95 -1.49 -2.94
C LEU A 665 -14.10 -2.80 -2.15
N GLY A 666 -12.99 -3.48 -1.93
CA GLY A 666 -12.87 -4.47 -0.87
C GLY A 666 -12.83 -3.76 0.48
N LEU A 667 -13.99 -3.58 1.12
CA LEU A 667 -14.10 -3.34 2.55
C LEU A 667 -14.72 -4.58 3.18
N GLY A 668 -13.86 -5.56 3.49
CA GLY A 668 -14.18 -6.62 4.44
C GLY A 668 -14.30 -6.01 5.83
N LEU A 669 -15.51 -5.63 6.23
CA LEU A 669 -15.86 -5.47 7.64
C LEU A 669 -16.08 -6.88 8.21
N GLY A 670 -15.00 -7.45 8.73
CA GLY A 670 -15.09 -8.57 9.66
C GLY A 670 -15.71 -8.09 10.96
N LEU A 671 -17.03 -8.17 11.08
CA LEU A 671 -17.73 -8.17 12.37
C LEU A 671 -17.47 -9.52 13.05
N GLY A 672 -16.37 -9.59 13.80
CA GLY A 672 -16.18 -10.61 14.82
C GLY A 672 -17.03 -10.28 16.04
N LEU A 673 -18.30 -10.64 16.02
CA LEU A 673 -19.10 -10.83 17.23
C LEU A 673 -18.66 -12.17 17.85
N GLY A 674 -17.69 -12.11 18.76
CA GLY A 674 -17.40 -13.18 19.70
C GLY A 674 -18.04 -12.84 21.04
N LEU A 675 -19.30 -13.21 21.23
CA LEU A 675 -19.88 -13.43 22.55
C LEU A 675 -19.73 -14.92 22.85
N GLY A 676 -18.91 -15.20 23.86
CA GLY A 676 -18.61 -16.51 24.44
C GLY A 676 -17.67 -16.27 25.60
#